data_AF-C2BH48-F1
#
_entry.id   AF-C2BH48-F1
#
_cell.length_a   1.000
_cell.length_b   1.000
_cell.length_c   1.000
_cell.angle_alpha   90.00
_cell.angle_beta   90.00
_cell.angle_gamma   90.00
#
_symmetry.space_group_name_H-M   'P 1'
#
loop_
_entity.id
_entity.type
_entity.pdbx_description
1 polymer ?
#
loop_
_entity_poly.entity_id
_entity_poly.type
_entity_poly.pdbx_seq_one_letter_code
_entity_poly.pdbx_strand_id
1 'polypeptide(L)'
;MNKKFVKALAVLSVSSILGGNIAYASATKTYKNETVYVTKEADKVKDKTVSVWINKDGRTDVKDKSDLKDIKNLETDEKIETKDGFIDINSKDKDFYYQGKTDKDLPVDVEIKYELEGKAIDFKDLEGKSGKVKITITAHNKVKEKQKSGKMIYSPYLVMTEMTFADDQVKNIEADSAKIVKDGKNQIVAGVLTPGLRENFAGLLDAEKLAKFKDQIEIEIDVENFKPSEAYVVITNEIFQDGKSLGSFDDLESGLDELTTNAGKLVDGSGKLKEGSQSLNKGISDLADGSEKLSAGSEKLIAGFDQMSGAFASLPEKIGPMENAISALDKGGANLNQGLNQYTGGLSEINSKMGDLMDGADRLNQGATKLNAGIERLSQGSKELREKLSRDAKGGNLLEFATSLKALRTGIDDFSGNINPMAESLEKLNQGLKSASESSEQISKSLADLSAAGENAPNIEGVISNINQNAASLESQIASLESKNADGALTSEIESLRAIKNELYGQSQKLGASAKVNAEIYASLKNLSGASNELTSGLNKLSLGLGEMSEKLDGSKNDLEEASVKLGAGIEKIESGLSDSDLMKLGEALSQLDEGLDKLKEGSENMVAGTQANKEGVDKLVNGLNLLDSKSADLREGSEKLSDGLSEFKERSKALSELGSIDDKALNPMAKGLSDLNKGILDLRTGALKLKEGSDTYNEKYEEFDSGLRRYKEEGIDKLAEKTGDIKEIGEILDQMSKLAKKNNSISGSTDDIETRSRIIEKIR
;
A
#
# COMPACT_ATOMS: atom_id res chain seq x y z
N MET A 1 50.27 -97.59 -27.79
CA MET A 1 50.33 -97.02 -26.43
C MET A 1 49.85 -98.05 -25.42
N ASN A 2 50.63 -98.29 -24.37
CA ASN A 2 50.33 -99.32 -23.37
C ASN A 2 49.09 -98.89 -22.55
N LYS A 3 48.16 -99.80 -22.21
CA LYS A 3 46.91 -99.49 -21.45
C LYS A 3 47.15 -98.78 -20.12
N LYS A 4 48.38 -98.84 -19.58
CA LYS A 4 48.82 -98.10 -18.39
C LYS A 4 49.02 -96.59 -18.64
N PHE A 5 49.35 -96.18 -19.87
CA PHE A 5 49.67 -94.79 -20.22
C PHE A 5 48.42 -93.93 -20.39
N VAL A 6 47.33 -94.45 -20.97
CA VAL A 6 46.04 -93.73 -21.10
C VAL A 6 45.36 -93.56 -19.73
N LYS A 7 45.44 -94.57 -18.86
CA LYS A 7 44.99 -94.48 -17.46
C LYS A 7 45.78 -93.45 -16.64
N ALA A 8 47.09 -93.34 -16.90
CA ALA A 8 47.92 -92.32 -16.25
C ALA A 8 47.59 -90.92 -16.79
N LEU A 9 47.31 -90.77 -18.10
CA LEU A 9 47.02 -89.48 -18.72
C LEU A 9 45.68 -88.88 -18.27
N ALA A 10 44.60 -89.66 -18.18
CA ALA A 10 43.29 -89.20 -17.69
C ALA A 10 43.32 -88.81 -16.20
N VAL A 11 44.10 -89.54 -15.38
CA VAL A 11 44.32 -89.17 -13.98
C VAL A 11 45.21 -87.91 -13.88
N LEU A 12 46.22 -87.75 -14.75
CA LEU A 12 47.13 -86.59 -14.80
C LEU A 12 46.47 -85.31 -15.38
N SER A 13 45.56 -85.43 -16.36
CA SER A 13 44.82 -84.29 -16.91
C SER A 13 43.83 -83.73 -15.89
N VAL A 14 43.11 -84.59 -15.17
CA VAL A 14 42.17 -84.14 -14.13
C VAL A 14 42.89 -83.65 -12.87
N SER A 15 44.03 -84.26 -12.51
CA SER A 15 44.86 -83.79 -11.39
C SER A 15 45.69 -82.54 -11.70
N SER A 16 45.96 -82.20 -12.96
CA SER A 16 46.58 -80.90 -13.32
C SER A 16 45.58 -79.74 -13.35
N ILE A 17 44.29 -80.00 -13.61
CA ILE A 17 43.21 -79.01 -13.48
C ILE A 17 42.94 -78.66 -12.00
N LEU A 18 43.05 -79.63 -11.09
CA LEU A 18 42.96 -79.41 -9.63
C LEU A 18 44.32 -79.21 -8.95
N GLY A 19 45.41 -79.37 -9.71
CA GLY A 19 46.80 -79.21 -9.29
C GLY A 19 47.35 -77.84 -9.67
N GLY A 20 46.48 -76.84 -9.84
CA GLY A 20 46.88 -75.45 -9.86
C GLY A 20 47.62 -75.14 -8.57
N ASN A 21 48.91 -74.80 -8.72
CA ASN A 21 49.83 -74.39 -7.66
C ASN A 21 49.11 -73.72 -6.48
N ILE A 22 48.99 -74.43 -5.37
CA ILE A 22 48.80 -73.77 -4.07
C ILE A 22 50.12 -73.05 -3.81
N ALA A 23 50.17 -71.77 -4.15
CA ALA A 23 51.21 -70.89 -3.66
C ALA A 23 51.00 -70.77 -2.14
N TYR A 24 51.67 -71.63 -1.38
CA TYR A 24 51.67 -71.59 0.08
C TYR A 24 52.39 -70.30 0.52
N ALA A 25 51.62 -69.24 0.72
CA ALA A 25 52.11 -68.04 1.37
C ALA A 25 52.36 -68.37 2.85
N SER A 26 53.58 -68.08 3.30
CA SER A 26 54.13 -68.22 4.65
C SER A 26 53.11 -68.07 5.79
N ALA A 27 52.51 -69.19 6.20
CA ALA A 27 51.94 -69.40 7.53
C ALA A 27 52.11 -70.88 7.88
N THR A 28 52.51 -71.17 9.12
CA THR A 28 52.63 -72.50 9.74
C THR A 28 51.27 -73.22 9.81
N LYS A 29 50.70 -73.56 8.66
CA LYS A 29 49.45 -74.32 8.56
C LYS A 29 49.71 -75.74 8.06
N THR A 30 49.07 -76.70 8.70
CA THR A 30 49.04 -78.09 8.29
C THR A 30 47.90 -78.30 7.29
N TYR A 31 48.19 -79.00 6.20
CA TYR A 31 47.24 -79.32 5.14
C TYR A 31 46.98 -80.82 5.10
N LYS A 32 45.72 -81.20 4.92
CA LYS A 32 45.31 -82.58 4.68
C LYS A 32 44.60 -82.66 3.35
N ASN A 33 45.09 -83.49 2.45
CA ASN A 33 44.50 -83.76 1.15
C ASN A 33 44.01 -85.21 1.12
N GLU A 34 42.71 -85.39 1.01
CA GLU A 34 42.07 -86.70 0.89
C GLU A 34 41.67 -86.96 -0.56
N THR A 35 42.08 -88.10 -1.10
CA THR A 35 41.58 -88.61 -2.38
C THR A 35 40.87 -89.94 -2.14
N VAL A 36 39.56 -89.93 -2.33
CA VAL A 36 38.72 -91.11 -2.21
C VAL A 36 38.57 -91.77 -3.58
N TYR A 37 39.26 -92.89 -3.79
CA TYR A 37 39.13 -93.71 -4.97
C TYR A 37 37.93 -94.64 -4.82
N VAL A 38 36.96 -94.51 -5.72
CA VAL A 38 35.74 -95.31 -5.74
C VAL A 38 35.69 -96.09 -7.04
N THR A 39 35.46 -97.40 -6.97
CA THR A 39 35.11 -98.20 -8.16
C THR A 39 33.65 -98.61 -8.07
N LYS A 40 32.85 -98.25 -9.08
CA LYS A 40 31.45 -98.64 -9.22
C LYS A 40 31.30 -99.61 -10.40
N GLU A 41 30.52 -100.67 -10.21
CA GLU A 41 30.09 -101.57 -11.29
C GLU A 41 28.60 -101.83 -11.17
N ALA A 42 27.82 -101.56 -12.24
CA ALA A 42 26.36 -101.64 -12.26
C ALA A 42 25.72 -100.86 -11.10
N ASP A 43 26.13 -99.59 -10.96
CA ASP A 43 25.72 -98.64 -9.91
C ASP A 43 25.96 -99.09 -8.46
N LYS A 44 26.74 -100.16 -8.26
CA LYS A 44 27.12 -100.65 -6.94
C LYS A 44 28.59 -100.37 -6.69
N VAL A 45 28.86 -99.68 -5.58
CA VAL A 45 30.23 -99.45 -5.10
C VAL A 45 30.88 -100.79 -4.74
N LYS A 46 31.99 -101.10 -5.41
CA LYS A 46 32.79 -102.32 -5.19
C LYS A 46 33.96 -102.09 -4.26
N ASP A 47 34.56 -100.91 -4.35
CA ASP A 47 35.71 -100.53 -3.53
C ASP A 47 35.66 -99.03 -3.20
N LYS A 48 35.98 -98.68 -1.95
CA LYS A 48 36.23 -97.31 -1.49
C LYS A 48 37.54 -97.29 -0.73
N THR A 49 38.55 -96.69 -1.34
CA THR A 49 39.86 -96.51 -0.73
C THR A 49 40.13 -95.02 -0.58
N VAL A 50 40.38 -94.57 0.65
CA VAL A 50 40.78 -93.19 0.93
C VAL A 50 42.29 -93.16 1.03
N SER A 51 42.92 -92.36 0.18
CA SER A 51 44.33 -91.99 0.26
C SER A 51 44.43 -90.61 0.90
N VAL A 52 45.26 -90.48 1.91
CA VAL A 52 45.44 -89.24 2.65
C VAL A 52 46.90 -88.82 2.54
N TRP A 53 47.08 -87.57 2.16
CA TRP A 53 48.37 -86.87 2.20
C TRP A 53 48.28 -85.73 3.20
N ILE A 54 49.17 -85.73 4.18
CA ILE A 54 49.32 -84.63 5.13
C ILE A 54 50.62 -83.91 4.85
N ASN A 55 50.52 -82.59 4.61
CA ASN A 55 51.66 -81.70 4.53
C ASN A 55 51.71 -80.84 5.79
N LYS A 56 52.79 -80.95 6.56
CA LYS A 56 52.96 -80.25 7.84
C LYS A 56 54.34 -79.60 7.92
N ASP A 57 54.53 -78.73 8.91
CA ASP A 57 55.89 -78.33 9.28
C ASP A 57 56.63 -79.52 9.92
N GLY A 58 57.89 -79.75 9.55
CA GLY A 58 58.68 -80.90 9.98
C GLY A 58 58.99 -80.93 11.48
N ARG A 59 58.66 -79.85 12.21
CA ARG A 59 58.88 -79.67 13.65
C ARG A 59 57.62 -79.84 14.52
N THR A 60 56.44 -79.96 13.91
CA THR A 60 55.15 -80.08 14.61
C THR A 60 54.63 -81.50 14.55
N ASP A 61 54.27 -82.04 15.71
CA ASP A 61 53.44 -83.24 15.83
C ASP A 61 52.00 -82.88 15.41
N VAL A 62 51.39 -83.70 14.57
CA VAL A 62 50.04 -83.46 14.03
C VAL A 62 49.15 -84.62 14.43
N LYS A 63 47.93 -84.31 14.87
CA LYS A 63 46.89 -85.31 15.13
C LYS A 63 45.85 -85.26 14.04
N ASP A 64 45.88 -86.26 13.18
CA ASP A 64 44.89 -86.35 12.12
C ASP A 64 43.68 -87.14 12.58
N LYS A 65 42.48 -86.55 12.44
CA LYS A 65 41.24 -87.27 12.71
C LYS A 65 40.94 -88.22 11.54
N SER A 66 40.83 -89.51 11.83
CA SER A 66 40.61 -90.53 10.82
C SER A 66 39.80 -91.68 11.39
N ASP A 67 38.68 -91.99 10.73
CA ASP A 67 37.85 -93.17 11.02
C ASP A 67 38.00 -94.29 9.97
N LEU A 68 39.09 -94.25 9.20
CA LEU A 68 39.39 -95.28 8.23
C LEU A 68 39.68 -96.63 8.89
N LYS A 69 39.32 -97.70 8.17
CA LYS A 69 39.62 -99.09 8.51
C LYS A 69 40.79 -99.60 7.67
N ASP A 70 41.45 -100.66 8.12
CA ASP A 70 42.56 -101.30 7.39
C ASP A 70 43.66 -100.31 6.94
N ILE A 71 44.05 -99.42 7.86
CA ILE A 71 45.00 -98.34 7.57
C ILE A 71 46.39 -98.90 7.27
N LYS A 72 47.00 -98.40 6.19
CA LYS A 72 48.36 -98.74 5.76
C LYS A 72 49.16 -97.46 5.56
N ASN A 73 50.37 -97.43 6.11
CA ASN A 73 51.37 -96.46 5.73
C ASN A 73 51.77 -96.72 4.27
N LEU A 74 51.91 -95.67 3.46
CA LEU A 74 52.28 -95.78 2.05
C LEU A 74 53.78 -95.61 1.80
N GLU A 75 54.52 -95.15 2.81
CA GLU A 75 55.96 -94.88 2.76
C GLU A 75 56.79 -95.94 3.48
N THR A 76 56.23 -96.57 4.51
CA THR A 76 56.91 -97.57 5.35
C THR A 76 56.06 -98.82 5.58
N ASP A 77 56.67 -99.90 6.06
CA ASP A 77 55.97 -101.12 6.48
C ASP A 77 55.37 -101.01 7.90
N GLU A 78 55.44 -99.84 8.55
CA GLU A 78 54.90 -99.62 9.89
C GLU A 78 53.36 -99.65 9.90
N LYS A 79 52.79 -100.35 10.90
CA LYS A 79 51.35 -100.35 11.13
C LYS A 79 50.92 -99.03 11.74
N ILE A 80 49.86 -98.43 11.19
CA ILE A 80 49.21 -97.24 11.74
C ILE A 80 47.99 -97.69 12.53
N GLU A 81 47.90 -97.27 13.80
CA GLU A 81 46.74 -97.51 14.65
C GLU A 81 46.06 -96.18 15.01
N THR A 82 44.73 -96.19 15.07
CA THR A 82 43.95 -95.04 15.53
C THR A 82 43.72 -95.12 17.04
N LYS A 83 43.95 -94.01 17.74
CA LYS A 83 43.59 -93.83 19.16
C LYS A 83 42.48 -92.81 19.26
N ASP A 84 41.32 -93.22 19.77
CA ASP A 84 40.13 -92.37 19.89
C ASP A 84 39.71 -91.66 18.58
N GLY A 85 39.96 -92.32 17.43
CA GLY A 85 39.68 -91.77 16.10
C GLY A 85 40.73 -90.79 15.57
N PHE A 86 41.93 -90.76 16.18
CA PHE A 86 43.06 -89.95 15.74
C PHE A 86 44.28 -90.81 15.39
N ILE A 87 45.04 -90.35 14.39
CA ILE A 87 46.35 -90.85 14.02
C ILE A 87 47.36 -89.81 14.52
N ASP A 88 48.21 -90.20 15.47
CA ASP A 88 49.32 -89.37 15.94
C ASP A 88 50.49 -89.44 14.94
N ILE A 89 50.78 -88.35 14.23
CA ILE A 89 51.82 -88.25 13.22
C ILE A 89 53.01 -87.49 13.79
N ASN A 90 53.96 -88.26 14.34
CA ASN A 90 55.17 -87.74 15.00
C ASN A 90 56.43 -87.84 14.10
N SER A 91 56.25 -87.94 12.78
CA SER A 91 57.37 -87.98 11.84
C SER A 91 58.04 -86.61 11.69
N LYS A 92 59.34 -86.56 11.42
CA LYS A 92 60.05 -85.34 11.00
C LYS A 92 59.77 -84.98 9.54
N ASP A 93 59.17 -85.89 8.79
CA ASP A 93 58.87 -85.67 7.39
C ASP A 93 57.80 -84.60 7.23
N LYS A 94 57.97 -83.80 6.18
CA LYS A 94 57.04 -82.75 5.80
C LYS A 94 55.75 -83.34 5.23
N ASP A 95 55.90 -84.46 4.52
CA ASP A 95 54.84 -85.19 3.87
C ASP A 95 54.63 -86.52 4.59
N PHE A 96 53.37 -86.89 4.81
CA PHE A 96 53.00 -88.19 5.38
C PHE A 96 51.84 -88.76 4.58
N TYR A 97 51.98 -90.01 4.12
CA TYR A 97 50.97 -90.66 3.28
C TYR A 97 50.47 -91.95 3.91
N TYR A 98 49.15 -92.06 3.99
CA TYR A 98 48.50 -93.29 4.42
C TYR A 98 47.24 -93.55 3.61
N GLN A 99 46.79 -94.80 3.59
CA GLN A 99 45.52 -95.17 2.95
C GLN A 99 44.71 -96.08 3.86
N GLY A 100 43.39 -96.09 3.67
CA GLY A 100 42.48 -97.01 4.36
C GLY A 100 41.15 -97.16 3.63
N LYS A 101 40.25 -97.94 4.21
CA LYS A 101 38.89 -98.18 3.72
C LYS A 101 37.89 -97.33 4.50
N THR A 102 36.80 -96.93 3.85
CA THR A 102 35.69 -96.21 4.48
C THR A 102 34.35 -96.80 4.08
N ASP A 103 33.42 -96.86 5.02
CA ASP A 103 32.04 -97.26 4.76
C ASP A 103 31.11 -96.06 4.54
N LYS A 104 31.56 -94.82 4.77
CA LYS A 104 30.73 -93.61 4.66
C LYS A 104 30.14 -93.42 3.27
N ASP A 105 28.95 -92.85 3.24
CA ASP A 105 28.27 -92.48 2.01
C ASP A 105 29.02 -91.34 1.30
N LEU A 106 28.94 -91.36 -0.03
CA LEU A 106 29.53 -90.31 -0.86
C LEU A 106 28.60 -89.09 -0.85
N PRO A 107 29.16 -87.87 -0.73
CA PRO A 107 28.39 -86.63 -0.65
C PRO A 107 27.62 -86.30 -1.94
N VAL A 108 28.14 -86.76 -3.08
CA VAL A 108 27.47 -86.71 -4.37
C VAL A 108 27.45 -88.11 -4.94
N ASP A 109 26.30 -88.50 -5.45
CA ASP A 109 26.11 -89.78 -6.10
C ASP A 109 25.99 -89.59 -7.60
N VAL A 110 26.89 -90.23 -8.34
CA VAL A 110 26.92 -90.15 -9.79
C VAL A 110 26.36 -91.44 -10.37
N GLU A 111 25.31 -91.30 -11.17
CA GLU A 111 24.59 -92.36 -11.87
C GLU A 111 24.88 -92.23 -13.37
N ILE A 112 25.16 -93.36 -14.04
CA ILE A 112 25.34 -93.40 -15.49
C ILE A 112 24.34 -94.38 -16.10
N LYS A 113 23.45 -93.86 -16.95
CA LYS A 113 22.48 -94.66 -17.69
C LYS A 113 22.85 -94.74 -19.16
N TYR A 114 22.67 -95.93 -19.73
CA TYR A 114 22.91 -96.20 -21.14
C TYR A 114 21.62 -96.62 -21.82
N GLU A 115 21.39 -96.09 -23.02
CA GLU A 115 20.31 -96.51 -23.91
C GLU A 115 20.88 -96.80 -25.29
N LEU A 116 20.50 -97.93 -25.90
CA LEU A 116 20.82 -98.27 -27.29
C LEU A 116 19.52 -98.25 -28.09
N GLU A 117 19.46 -97.44 -29.14
CA GLU A 117 18.25 -97.24 -29.96
C GLU A 117 17.01 -96.87 -29.11
N GLY A 118 17.22 -96.03 -28.08
CA GLY A 118 16.19 -95.57 -27.16
C GLY A 118 15.69 -96.62 -26.15
N LYS A 119 16.37 -97.76 -26.01
CA LYS A 119 16.07 -98.78 -25.00
C LYS A 119 17.20 -98.89 -23.98
N ALA A 120 16.86 -98.89 -22.70
CA ALA A 120 17.82 -99.08 -21.62
C ALA A 120 18.64 -100.36 -21.82
N ILE A 121 19.95 -100.26 -21.60
CA ILE A 121 20.90 -101.37 -21.76
C ILE A 121 21.97 -101.31 -20.66
N ASP A 122 22.36 -102.47 -20.13
CA ASP A 122 23.42 -102.55 -19.13
C ASP A 122 24.80 -102.34 -19.79
N PHE A 123 25.75 -101.73 -19.05
CA PHE A 123 27.10 -101.46 -19.55
C PHE A 123 27.80 -102.69 -20.16
N LYS A 124 27.60 -103.87 -19.55
CA LYS A 124 28.21 -105.13 -20.01
C LYS A 124 27.63 -105.64 -21.32
N ASP A 125 26.36 -105.33 -21.59
CA ASP A 125 25.63 -105.82 -22.76
C ASP A 125 25.82 -104.93 -24.00
N LEU A 126 26.47 -103.78 -23.82
CA LEU A 126 26.89 -102.88 -24.90
C LEU A 126 28.10 -103.41 -25.69
N GLU A 127 28.87 -104.35 -25.13
CA GLU A 127 30.07 -104.88 -25.81
C GLU A 127 29.70 -105.56 -27.15
N GLY A 128 30.33 -105.10 -28.24
CA GLY A 128 30.11 -105.58 -29.61
C GLY A 128 28.83 -105.06 -30.28
N LYS A 129 28.04 -104.20 -29.64
CA LYS A 129 26.82 -103.62 -30.23
C LYS A 129 27.15 -102.48 -31.20
N SER A 130 26.24 -102.24 -32.14
CA SER A 130 26.28 -101.09 -33.06
C SER A 130 24.92 -100.40 -33.06
N GLY A 131 24.90 -99.07 -33.24
CA GLY A 131 23.67 -98.27 -33.24
C GLY A 131 23.88 -96.92 -32.54
N LYS A 132 22.79 -96.17 -32.34
CA LYS A 132 22.81 -94.91 -31.60
C LYS A 132 22.72 -95.18 -30.10
N VAL A 133 23.75 -94.75 -29.37
CA VAL A 133 23.83 -94.84 -27.91
C VAL A 133 23.60 -93.47 -27.29
N LYS A 134 22.73 -93.40 -26.28
CA LYS A 134 22.61 -92.25 -25.38
C LYS A 134 23.19 -92.61 -24.03
N ILE A 135 24.11 -91.78 -23.54
CA ILE A 135 24.74 -91.90 -22.23
C ILE A 135 24.30 -90.70 -21.40
N THR A 136 23.66 -90.96 -20.28
CA THR A 136 23.20 -89.92 -19.37
C THR A 136 23.99 -90.02 -18.08
N ILE A 137 24.74 -88.97 -17.73
CA ILE A 137 25.49 -88.87 -16.48
C ILE A 137 24.77 -87.87 -15.58
N THR A 138 24.28 -88.32 -14.43
CA THR A 138 23.55 -87.48 -13.47
C THR A 138 24.29 -87.46 -12.14
N ALA A 139 24.47 -86.27 -11.56
CA ALA A 139 25.06 -86.07 -10.25
C ALA A 139 24.00 -85.62 -9.25
N HIS A 140 23.80 -86.40 -8.19
CA HIS A 140 22.85 -86.14 -7.13
C HIS A 140 23.57 -85.70 -5.85
N ASN A 141 23.46 -84.42 -5.51
CA ASN A 141 24.02 -83.88 -4.28
C ASN A 141 23.16 -84.26 -3.07
N LYS A 142 23.74 -85.03 -2.15
CA LYS A 142 23.07 -85.50 -0.93
C LYS A 142 23.30 -84.58 0.27
N VAL A 143 24.22 -83.62 0.15
CA VAL A 143 24.64 -82.76 1.24
C VAL A 143 23.92 -81.42 1.16
N LYS A 144 23.01 -81.21 2.10
CA LYS A 144 22.25 -79.96 2.22
C LYS A 144 21.92 -79.66 3.67
N GLU A 145 21.74 -78.38 3.98
CA GLU A 145 21.36 -77.91 5.30
C GLU A 145 20.21 -76.91 5.20
N LYS A 146 19.27 -76.99 6.14
CA LYS A 146 18.17 -76.04 6.24
C LYS A 146 18.62 -74.81 7.01
N GLN A 147 18.53 -73.65 6.39
CA GLN A 147 18.87 -72.38 7.02
C GLN A 147 17.77 -71.91 7.96
N LYS A 148 18.08 -70.94 8.84
CA LYS A 148 17.10 -70.30 9.73
C LYS A 148 15.92 -69.67 8.97
N SER A 149 16.16 -69.19 7.74
CA SER A 149 15.14 -68.66 6.84
C SER A 149 14.18 -69.71 6.29
N GLY A 150 14.45 -71.00 6.53
CA GLY A 150 13.69 -72.13 5.98
C GLY A 150 14.16 -72.58 4.60
N LYS A 151 15.01 -71.81 3.91
CA LYS A 151 15.65 -72.16 2.63
C LYS A 151 16.61 -73.34 2.81
N MET A 152 16.56 -74.28 1.88
CA MET A 152 17.51 -75.39 1.82
C MET A 152 18.72 -74.96 1.00
N ILE A 153 19.92 -75.08 1.56
CA ILE A 153 21.18 -74.78 0.87
C ILE A 153 21.98 -76.07 0.72
N TYR A 154 22.33 -76.39 -0.52
CA TYR A 154 23.19 -77.50 -0.87
C TYR A 154 24.67 -77.12 -0.68
N SER A 155 25.46 -78.06 -0.16
CA SER A 155 26.91 -77.90 -0.12
C SER A 155 27.43 -77.87 -1.56
N PRO A 156 28.28 -76.91 -1.93
CA PRO A 156 28.67 -76.74 -3.31
C PRO A 156 29.69 -77.80 -3.73
N TYR A 157 29.28 -78.71 -4.61
CA TYR A 157 30.19 -79.67 -5.23
C TYR A 157 30.32 -79.39 -6.73
N LEU A 158 31.54 -79.51 -7.22
CA LEU A 158 31.88 -79.58 -8.63
C LEU A 158 32.11 -81.05 -8.98
N VAL A 159 31.45 -81.51 -10.04
CA VAL A 159 31.60 -82.87 -10.57
C VAL A 159 32.11 -82.78 -12.00
N MET A 160 33.35 -83.19 -12.21
CA MET A 160 33.96 -83.26 -13.53
C MET A 160 33.87 -84.69 -14.05
N THR A 161 33.34 -84.89 -15.25
CA THR A 161 33.14 -86.22 -15.84
C THR A 161 33.96 -86.35 -17.11
N GLU A 162 34.69 -87.44 -17.28
CA GLU A 162 35.49 -87.74 -18.47
C GLU A 162 35.19 -89.16 -18.98
N MET A 163 34.88 -89.27 -20.27
CA MET A 163 34.78 -90.55 -20.98
C MET A 163 35.65 -90.50 -22.23
N THR A 164 36.44 -91.55 -22.45
CA THR A 164 37.33 -91.65 -23.61
C THR A 164 36.88 -92.79 -24.52
N PHE A 165 36.52 -92.49 -25.75
CA PHE A 165 36.09 -93.46 -26.75
C PHE A 165 37.17 -93.69 -27.82
N ALA A 166 37.24 -94.90 -28.38
CA ALA A 166 38.14 -95.18 -29.50
C ALA A 166 37.56 -94.60 -30.79
N ASP A 167 38.34 -93.80 -31.52
CA ASP A 167 37.88 -93.04 -32.69
C ASP A 167 37.38 -93.92 -33.84
N ASP A 168 37.86 -95.16 -33.93
CA ASP A 168 37.41 -96.15 -34.91
C ASP A 168 36.09 -96.84 -34.55
N GLN A 169 35.60 -96.69 -33.33
CA GLN A 169 34.35 -97.31 -32.85
C GLN A 169 33.19 -96.32 -32.73
N VAL A 170 33.43 -95.01 -32.86
CA VAL A 170 32.40 -93.99 -32.60
C VAL A 170 32.35 -92.89 -33.66
N LYS A 171 31.15 -92.41 -33.97
CA LYS A 171 30.86 -91.31 -34.90
C LYS A 171 29.79 -90.39 -34.30
N ASN A 172 29.69 -89.16 -34.80
CA ASN A 172 28.63 -88.20 -34.47
C ASN A 172 28.40 -88.01 -32.96
N ILE A 173 29.46 -87.72 -32.20
CA ILE A 173 29.32 -87.41 -30.76
C ILE A 173 28.68 -86.04 -30.60
N GLU A 174 27.56 -85.98 -29.90
CA GLU A 174 26.88 -84.74 -29.49
C GLU A 174 26.71 -84.74 -27.96
N ALA A 175 26.89 -83.58 -27.32
CA ALA A 175 26.69 -83.42 -25.88
C ALA A 175 26.21 -82.00 -25.52
N ASP A 176 25.29 -81.89 -24.55
CA ASP A 176 24.59 -80.65 -24.21
C ASP A 176 25.35 -79.72 -23.24
N SER A 177 26.26 -80.27 -22.44
CA SER A 177 27.06 -79.53 -21.44
C SER A 177 28.44 -80.18 -21.22
N ALA A 178 29.01 -80.70 -22.30
CA ALA A 178 30.36 -81.27 -22.30
C ALA A 178 31.17 -80.74 -23.50
N LYS A 179 32.48 -80.72 -23.31
CA LYS A 179 33.45 -80.44 -24.36
C LYS A 179 33.92 -81.76 -24.97
N ILE A 180 33.86 -81.82 -26.29
CA ILE A 180 34.33 -82.98 -27.06
C ILE A 180 35.72 -82.62 -27.63
N VAL A 181 36.70 -83.47 -27.40
CA VAL A 181 38.09 -83.28 -27.82
C VAL A 181 38.58 -84.54 -28.53
N LYS A 182 39.09 -84.40 -29.75
CA LYS A 182 39.76 -85.49 -30.47
C LYS A 182 41.26 -85.46 -30.18
N ASP A 183 41.79 -86.55 -29.64
CA ASP A 183 43.20 -86.73 -29.33
C ASP A 183 43.74 -88.03 -29.95
N GLY A 184 44.44 -87.89 -31.08
CA GLY A 184 44.98 -89.01 -31.84
C GLY A 184 43.91 -90.00 -32.30
N LYS A 185 43.90 -91.19 -31.69
CA LYS A 185 42.93 -92.28 -31.94
C LYS A 185 41.79 -92.34 -30.91
N ASN A 186 41.63 -91.30 -30.09
CA ASN A 186 40.61 -91.22 -29.06
C ASN A 186 39.71 -89.99 -29.25
N GLN A 187 38.45 -90.10 -28.86
CA GLN A 187 37.55 -88.98 -28.66
C GLN A 187 37.18 -88.89 -27.18
N ILE A 188 37.48 -87.75 -26.54
CA ILE A 188 37.27 -87.50 -25.12
C ILE A 188 36.06 -86.58 -24.97
N VAL A 189 35.11 -86.97 -24.12
CA VAL A 189 33.98 -86.13 -23.72
C VAL A 189 34.19 -85.75 -22.26
N ALA A 190 34.39 -84.45 -22.01
CA ALA A 190 34.65 -83.89 -20.69
C ALA A 190 33.55 -82.90 -20.30
N GLY A 191 32.84 -83.15 -19.21
CA GLY A 191 31.73 -82.33 -18.74
C GLY A 191 31.90 -81.86 -17.30
N VAL A 192 31.15 -80.82 -16.94
CA VAL A 192 31.15 -80.23 -15.59
C VAL A 192 29.71 -80.10 -15.11
N LEU A 193 29.42 -80.70 -13.95
CA LEU A 193 28.14 -80.59 -13.25
C LEU A 193 28.33 -79.86 -11.93
N THR A 194 27.29 -79.14 -11.51
CA THR A 194 27.24 -78.34 -10.29
C THR A 194 25.97 -78.65 -9.48
N PRO A 195 25.82 -79.90 -8.99
CA PRO A 195 24.57 -80.35 -8.41
C PRO A 195 24.21 -79.55 -7.15
N GLY A 196 23.00 -79.00 -7.11
CA GLY A 196 22.49 -78.19 -6.01
C GLY A 196 22.76 -76.67 -6.12
N LEU A 197 23.61 -76.20 -7.06
CA LEU A 197 23.90 -74.76 -7.20
C LEU A 197 22.69 -73.99 -7.75
N ARG A 198 21.92 -74.62 -8.65
CA ARG A 198 20.72 -73.99 -9.20
C ARG A 198 19.70 -73.66 -8.11
N GLU A 199 19.49 -74.59 -7.18
CA GLU A 199 18.57 -74.47 -6.06
C GLU A 199 19.03 -73.40 -5.07
N ASN A 200 20.35 -73.30 -4.81
CA ASN A 200 20.90 -72.29 -3.92
C ASN A 200 20.56 -70.87 -4.40
N PHE A 201 20.68 -70.62 -5.70
CA PHE A 201 20.45 -69.30 -6.30
C PHE A 201 19.05 -69.10 -6.89
N ALA A 202 18.14 -70.06 -6.72
CA ALA A 202 16.77 -69.95 -7.20
C ALA A 202 16.07 -68.75 -6.55
N GLY A 203 15.42 -67.93 -7.38
CA GLY A 203 14.76 -66.68 -6.97
C GLY A 203 15.66 -65.45 -6.94
N LEU A 204 16.98 -65.61 -7.06
CA LEU A 204 17.96 -64.51 -7.01
C LEU A 204 18.66 -64.26 -8.33
N LEU A 205 18.84 -65.32 -9.11
CA LEU A 205 19.36 -65.24 -10.47
C LEU A 205 18.24 -65.48 -11.47
N ASP A 206 18.33 -64.78 -12.61
CA ASP A 206 17.45 -65.01 -13.74
C ASP A 206 17.57 -66.45 -14.30
N ALA A 207 16.55 -66.87 -15.04
CA ALA A 207 16.45 -68.24 -15.56
C ALA A 207 17.62 -68.62 -16.49
N GLU A 208 18.19 -67.65 -17.22
CA GLU A 208 19.30 -67.88 -18.15
C GLU A 208 20.59 -68.19 -17.40
N LYS A 209 20.88 -67.47 -16.32
CA LYS A 209 22.03 -67.74 -15.44
C LYS A 209 21.86 -69.06 -14.70
N LEU A 210 20.67 -69.35 -14.19
CA LEU A 210 20.38 -70.62 -13.49
C LEU A 210 20.51 -71.84 -14.40
N ALA A 211 20.21 -71.69 -15.69
CA ALA A 211 20.33 -72.78 -16.67
C ALA A 211 21.79 -73.27 -16.86
N LYS A 212 22.79 -72.45 -16.51
CA LYS A 212 24.22 -72.81 -16.56
C LYS A 212 24.63 -73.78 -15.46
N PHE A 213 23.88 -73.85 -14.36
CA PHE A 213 24.09 -74.85 -13.32
C PHE A 213 23.36 -76.12 -13.71
N LYS A 214 24.13 -77.16 -14.05
CA LYS A 214 23.63 -78.43 -14.59
C LYS A 214 23.94 -79.56 -13.63
N ASP A 215 22.99 -80.47 -13.48
CA ASP A 215 23.11 -81.65 -12.60
C ASP A 215 23.21 -82.94 -13.42
N GLN A 216 23.04 -82.83 -14.75
CA GLN A 216 23.06 -83.91 -15.70
C GLN A 216 23.73 -83.46 -17.01
N ILE A 217 24.44 -84.37 -17.66
CA ILE A 217 24.94 -84.27 -19.04
C ILE A 217 24.37 -85.44 -19.83
N GLU A 218 23.96 -85.15 -21.07
CA GLU A 218 23.57 -86.17 -22.04
C GLU A 218 24.59 -86.21 -23.18
N ILE A 219 25.04 -87.42 -23.53
CA ILE A 219 25.96 -87.68 -24.63
C ILE A 219 25.25 -88.63 -25.60
N GLU A 220 25.05 -88.21 -26.84
CA GLU A 220 24.55 -89.07 -27.92
C GLU A 220 25.70 -89.41 -28.86
N ILE A 221 25.81 -90.68 -29.25
CA ILE A 221 26.95 -91.19 -30.00
C ILE A 221 26.55 -92.38 -30.87
N ASP A 222 26.97 -92.37 -32.14
CA ASP A 222 26.81 -93.53 -33.02
C ASP A 222 27.98 -94.48 -32.81
N VAL A 223 27.71 -95.74 -32.50
CA VAL A 223 28.74 -96.73 -32.17
C VAL A 223 28.76 -97.90 -33.16
N GLU A 224 29.96 -98.44 -33.43
CA GLU A 224 30.19 -99.57 -34.32
C GLU A 224 31.10 -100.61 -33.66
N ASN A 225 30.61 -101.85 -33.47
CA ASN A 225 31.31 -102.91 -32.72
C ASN A 225 31.86 -102.39 -31.39
N PHE A 226 30.97 -101.76 -30.61
CA PHE A 226 31.33 -100.85 -29.54
C PHE A 226 32.02 -101.56 -28.39
N LYS A 227 33.07 -100.95 -27.87
CA LYS A 227 33.65 -101.33 -26.58
C LYS A 227 33.33 -100.24 -25.56
N PRO A 228 32.46 -100.52 -24.58
CA PRO A 228 32.09 -99.54 -23.57
C PRO A 228 33.30 -99.00 -22.82
N SER A 229 33.36 -97.68 -22.74
CA SER A 229 34.40 -96.97 -22.02
C SER A 229 33.95 -96.65 -20.60
N GLU A 230 34.86 -96.87 -19.67
CA GLU A 230 34.69 -96.51 -18.26
C GLU A 230 34.60 -94.99 -18.14
N ALA A 231 33.72 -94.48 -17.28
CA ALA A 231 33.69 -93.07 -16.94
C ALA A 231 34.60 -92.79 -15.74
N TYR A 232 35.39 -91.72 -15.84
CA TYR A 232 36.16 -91.16 -14.74
C TYR A 232 35.48 -89.90 -14.25
N VAL A 233 35.17 -89.85 -12.96
CA VAL A 233 34.43 -88.73 -12.37
C VAL A 233 35.21 -88.18 -11.18
N VAL A 234 35.36 -86.87 -11.12
CA VAL A 234 36.00 -86.19 -10.00
C VAL A 234 35.02 -85.25 -9.32
N ILE A 235 34.76 -85.50 -8.05
CA ILE A 235 33.84 -84.75 -7.21
C ILE A 235 34.66 -83.99 -6.17
N THR A 236 34.50 -82.67 -6.10
CA THR A 236 35.24 -81.83 -5.14
C THR A 236 34.41 -80.61 -4.72
N ASN A 237 34.57 -80.16 -3.48
CA ASN A 237 34.05 -78.86 -3.01
C ASN A 237 35.18 -77.87 -2.66
N GLU A 238 36.43 -78.20 -2.98
CA GLU A 238 37.63 -77.49 -2.52
C GLU A 238 37.61 -76.00 -2.92
N ILE A 239 37.07 -75.68 -4.10
CA ILE A 239 37.04 -74.32 -4.66
C ILE A 239 36.15 -73.37 -3.81
N PHE A 240 35.19 -73.91 -3.05
CA PHE A 240 34.22 -73.12 -2.31
C PHE A 240 34.62 -72.88 -0.84
N GLN A 241 35.80 -73.37 -0.42
CA GLN A 241 36.23 -73.29 0.98
C GLN A 241 36.90 -71.93 1.33
N ASP A 242 37.24 -71.09 0.35
CA ASP A 242 37.93 -69.81 0.59
C ASP A 242 36.93 -68.63 0.74
N GLY A 243 36.67 -68.19 1.97
CA GLY A 243 35.64 -67.17 2.29
C GLY A 243 36.04 -65.69 2.15
N LYS A 244 37.17 -65.35 1.50
CA LYS A 244 37.70 -63.96 1.48
C LYS A 244 36.99 -62.99 0.52
N SER A 245 36.01 -63.44 -0.28
CA SER A 245 35.42 -62.64 -1.36
C SER A 245 34.20 -61.78 -0.98
N LEU A 246 33.80 -61.71 0.30
CA LEU A 246 32.45 -61.25 0.69
C LEU A 246 32.38 -59.97 1.56
N GLY A 247 33.49 -59.47 2.10
CA GLY A 247 33.48 -58.28 2.98
C GLY A 247 33.21 -56.93 2.28
N SER A 248 33.34 -56.84 0.95
CA SER A 248 33.12 -55.60 0.19
C SER A 248 31.66 -55.22 0.00
N PHE A 249 30.71 -56.09 0.40
CA PHE A 249 29.27 -55.84 0.22
C PHE A 249 28.68 -55.02 1.37
N ASP A 250 29.19 -55.18 2.60
CA ASP A 250 28.71 -54.45 3.78
C ASP A 250 29.04 -52.94 3.71
N ASP A 251 30.23 -52.59 3.19
CA ASP A 251 30.64 -51.19 2.98
C ASP A 251 29.78 -50.50 1.91
N LEU A 252 29.38 -51.24 0.86
CA LEU A 252 28.51 -50.74 -0.20
C LEU A 252 27.08 -50.48 0.32
N GLU A 253 26.56 -51.37 1.17
CA GLU A 253 25.25 -51.21 1.82
C GLU A 253 25.24 -49.94 2.68
N SER A 254 26.22 -49.81 3.58
CA SER A 254 26.30 -48.66 4.49
C SER A 254 26.39 -47.33 3.76
N GLY A 255 27.20 -47.26 2.69
CA GLY A 255 27.33 -46.04 1.87
C GLY A 255 26.03 -45.69 1.13
N LEU A 256 25.24 -46.68 0.74
CA LEU A 256 23.99 -46.48 0.00
C LEU A 256 22.83 -46.09 0.92
N ASP A 257 22.78 -46.62 2.14
CA ASP A 257 21.84 -46.18 3.17
C ASP A 257 22.07 -44.71 3.56
N GLU A 258 23.33 -44.31 3.71
CA GLU A 258 23.69 -42.92 3.97
C GLU A 258 23.30 -42.02 2.78
N LEU A 259 23.54 -42.46 1.55
CA LEU A 259 23.13 -41.74 0.34
C LEU A 259 21.60 -41.58 0.28
N THR A 260 20.84 -42.64 0.55
CA THR A 260 19.37 -42.64 0.58
C THR A 260 18.82 -41.67 1.62
N THR A 261 19.38 -41.72 2.84
CA THR A 261 19.01 -40.83 3.94
C THR A 261 19.27 -39.37 3.60
N ASN A 262 20.46 -39.06 3.08
CA ASN A 262 20.85 -37.69 2.76
C ASN A 262 20.07 -37.15 1.55
N ALA A 263 19.73 -37.99 0.56
CA ALA A 263 18.82 -37.61 -0.51
C ALA A 263 17.40 -37.32 -0.01
N GLY A 264 16.90 -38.08 0.97
CA GLY A 264 15.63 -37.78 1.65
C GLY A 264 15.65 -36.39 2.32
N LYS A 265 16.69 -36.09 3.10
CA LYS A 265 16.86 -34.77 3.72
C LYS A 265 16.93 -33.64 2.70
N LEU A 266 17.58 -33.88 1.55
CA LEU A 266 17.68 -32.90 0.47
C LEU A 266 16.31 -32.62 -0.17
N VAL A 267 15.49 -33.66 -0.39
CA VAL A 267 14.10 -33.52 -0.85
C VAL A 267 13.24 -32.78 0.17
N ASP A 268 13.36 -33.08 1.47
CA ASP A 268 12.62 -32.39 2.53
C ASP A 268 13.01 -30.92 2.64
N GLY A 269 14.32 -30.64 2.59
CA GLY A 269 14.86 -29.28 2.55
C GLY A 269 14.36 -28.50 1.33
N SER A 270 14.25 -29.19 0.19
CA SER A 270 13.69 -28.63 -1.04
C SER A 270 12.21 -28.25 -0.87
N GLY A 271 11.41 -29.13 -0.24
CA GLY A 271 10.02 -28.84 0.11
C GLY A 271 9.85 -27.59 0.98
N LYS A 272 10.68 -27.43 2.01
CA LYS A 272 10.65 -26.23 2.88
C LYS A 272 10.99 -24.94 2.14
N LEU A 273 11.95 -24.99 1.23
CA LEU A 273 12.32 -23.84 0.41
C LEU A 273 11.18 -23.45 -0.54
N LYS A 274 10.46 -24.42 -1.11
CA LYS A 274 9.24 -24.19 -1.88
C LYS A 274 8.18 -23.45 -1.07
N GLU A 275 7.87 -23.91 0.15
CA GLU A 275 6.89 -23.28 1.05
C GLU A 275 7.29 -21.84 1.41
N GLY A 276 8.57 -21.62 1.74
CA GLY A 276 9.10 -20.29 2.04
C GLY A 276 8.99 -19.34 0.85
N SER A 277 9.29 -19.85 -0.36
CA SER A 277 9.18 -19.05 -1.59
C SER A 277 7.74 -18.72 -1.96
N GLN A 278 6.78 -19.64 -1.76
CA GLN A 278 5.35 -19.35 -1.92
C GLN A 278 4.87 -18.29 -0.93
N SER A 279 5.34 -18.34 0.32
CA SER A 279 5.01 -17.35 1.34
C SER A 279 5.57 -15.96 1.00
N LEU A 280 6.81 -15.90 0.50
CA LEU A 280 7.42 -14.66 0.00
C LEU A 280 6.62 -14.10 -1.19
N ASN A 281 6.27 -14.94 -2.16
CA ASN A 281 5.49 -14.53 -3.32
C ASN A 281 4.14 -13.93 -2.92
N LYS A 282 3.44 -14.57 -1.98
CA LYS A 282 2.20 -14.05 -1.39
C LYS A 282 2.43 -12.70 -0.72
N GLY A 283 3.47 -12.55 0.11
CA GLY A 283 3.78 -11.29 0.78
C GLY A 283 4.09 -10.15 -0.20
N ILE A 284 4.76 -10.44 -1.32
CA ILE A 284 5.00 -9.47 -2.40
C ILE A 284 3.69 -9.08 -3.08
N SER A 285 2.78 -10.04 -3.32
CA SER A 285 1.45 -9.76 -3.86
C SER A 285 0.63 -8.87 -2.92
N ASP A 286 0.62 -9.19 -1.62
CA ASP A 286 -0.07 -8.40 -0.60
C ASP A 286 0.49 -6.96 -0.54
N LEU A 287 1.81 -6.78 -0.72
CA LEU A 287 2.45 -5.46 -0.81
C LEU A 287 2.02 -4.68 -2.06
N ALA A 288 1.93 -5.34 -3.23
CA ALA A 288 1.49 -4.70 -4.46
C ALA A 288 0.02 -4.23 -4.34
N ASP A 289 -0.86 -5.09 -3.82
CA ASP A 289 -2.27 -4.78 -3.60
C ASP A 289 -2.47 -3.67 -2.54
N GLY A 290 -1.68 -3.72 -1.46
CA GLY A 290 -1.67 -2.68 -0.43
C GLY A 290 -1.24 -1.32 -1.00
N SER A 291 -0.20 -1.30 -1.84
CA SER A 291 0.28 -0.09 -2.51
C SER A 291 -0.76 0.47 -3.47
N GLU A 292 -1.49 -0.37 -4.21
CA GLU A 292 -2.60 0.07 -5.06
C GLU A 292 -3.74 0.72 -4.27
N LYS A 293 -4.17 0.10 -3.17
CA LYS A 293 -5.19 0.66 -2.28
C LYS A 293 -4.76 1.99 -1.68
N LEU A 294 -3.50 2.11 -1.29
CA LEU A 294 -2.95 3.34 -0.74
C LEU A 294 -2.90 4.45 -1.80
N SER A 295 -2.50 4.13 -3.04
CA SER A 295 -2.50 5.08 -4.16
C SER A 295 -3.92 5.59 -4.46
N ALA A 296 -4.91 4.71 -4.54
CA ALA A 296 -6.30 5.09 -4.73
C ALA A 296 -6.84 5.95 -3.56
N GLY A 297 -6.36 5.72 -2.34
CA GLY A 297 -6.62 6.58 -1.19
C GLY A 297 -6.03 7.98 -1.36
N SER A 298 -4.75 8.06 -1.72
CA SER A 298 -4.04 9.31 -1.97
C SER A 298 -4.68 10.12 -3.10
N GLU A 299 -5.12 9.49 -4.19
CA GLU A 299 -5.84 10.17 -5.27
C GLU A 299 -7.16 10.80 -4.81
N LYS A 300 -7.91 10.13 -3.93
CA LYS A 300 -9.13 10.70 -3.33
C LYS A 300 -8.82 11.91 -2.45
N LEU A 301 -7.71 11.86 -1.69
CA LEU A 301 -7.26 13.00 -0.91
C LEU A 301 -6.87 14.17 -1.83
N ILE A 302 -6.06 13.93 -2.87
CA ILE A 302 -5.66 14.95 -3.85
C ILE A 302 -6.91 15.59 -4.47
N ALA A 303 -7.88 14.81 -4.93
CA ALA A 303 -9.13 15.34 -5.48
C ALA A 303 -9.91 16.20 -4.46
N GLY A 304 -9.91 15.82 -3.18
CA GLY A 304 -10.50 16.62 -2.10
C GLY A 304 -9.77 17.95 -1.91
N PHE A 305 -8.44 17.96 -2.01
CA PHE A 305 -7.62 19.16 -1.95
C PHE A 305 -7.79 20.05 -3.18
N ASP A 306 -7.89 19.48 -4.38
CA ASP A 306 -8.15 20.23 -5.62
C ASP A 306 -9.52 20.91 -5.57
N GLN A 307 -10.55 20.20 -5.09
CA GLN A 307 -11.88 20.77 -4.89
C GLN A 307 -11.84 21.92 -3.88
N MET A 308 -11.07 21.76 -2.80
CA MET A 308 -10.88 22.81 -1.80
C MET A 308 -10.13 24.01 -2.40
N SER A 309 -9.00 23.80 -3.08
CA SER A 309 -8.23 24.85 -3.75
C SER A 309 -9.11 25.63 -4.74
N GLY A 310 -9.91 24.94 -5.56
CA GLY A 310 -10.88 25.59 -6.45
C GLY A 310 -11.91 26.46 -5.71
N ALA A 311 -12.37 26.02 -4.53
CA ALA A 311 -13.26 26.83 -3.70
C ALA A 311 -12.57 28.09 -3.14
N PHE A 312 -11.32 27.99 -2.70
CA PHE A 312 -10.52 29.12 -2.22
C PHE A 312 -10.04 30.06 -3.32
N ALA A 313 -9.73 29.54 -4.51
CA ALA A 313 -9.37 30.35 -5.67
C ALA A 313 -10.51 31.29 -6.10
N SER A 314 -11.77 30.91 -5.83
CA SER A 314 -12.95 31.76 -6.07
C SER A 314 -13.16 32.85 -5.00
N LEU A 315 -12.50 32.76 -3.84
CA LEU A 315 -12.69 33.71 -2.75
C LEU A 315 -12.20 35.12 -3.11
N PRO A 316 -10.98 35.32 -3.64
CA PRO A 316 -10.51 36.64 -4.08
C PRO A 316 -11.47 37.34 -5.05
N GLU A 317 -12.03 36.60 -6.02
CA GLU A 317 -13.02 37.17 -6.96
C GLU A 317 -14.30 37.63 -6.26
N LYS A 318 -14.71 36.95 -5.18
CA LYS A 318 -15.88 37.32 -4.38
C LYS A 318 -15.59 38.43 -3.37
N ILE A 319 -14.32 38.59 -2.96
CA ILE A 319 -13.86 39.55 -1.96
C ILE A 319 -13.47 40.89 -2.60
N GLY A 320 -12.87 40.90 -3.79
CA GLY A 320 -12.48 42.12 -4.48
C GLY A 320 -13.62 43.14 -4.66
N PRO A 321 -14.83 42.73 -5.09
CA PRO A 321 -16.00 43.62 -5.13
C PRO A 321 -16.39 44.20 -3.77
N MET A 322 -16.11 43.47 -2.68
CA MET A 322 -16.37 43.92 -1.32
C MET A 322 -15.39 45.00 -0.89
N GLU A 323 -14.10 44.86 -1.20
CA GLU A 323 -13.10 45.92 -0.97
C GLU A 323 -13.45 47.20 -1.75
N ASN A 324 -13.94 47.06 -2.98
CA ASN A 324 -14.41 48.18 -3.79
C ASN A 324 -15.64 48.86 -3.16
N ALA A 325 -16.62 48.08 -2.68
CA ALA A 325 -17.79 48.61 -1.98
C ALA A 325 -17.39 49.35 -0.70
N ILE A 326 -16.43 48.82 0.07
CA ILE A 326 -15.88 49.46 1.27
C ILE A 326 -15.22 50.79 0.93
N SER A 327 -14.38 50.82 -0.10
CA SER A 327 -13.73 52.06 -0.53
C SER A 327 -14.75 53.08 -1.03
N ALA A 328 -15.82 52.65 -1.69
CA ALA A 328 -16.91 53.52 -2.13
C ALA A 328 -17.67 54.10 -0.93
N LEU A 329 -17.97 53.27 0.08
CA LEU A 329 -18.63 53.69 1.31
C LEU A 329 -17.76 54.65 2.14
N ASP A 330 -16.45 54.37 2.28
CA ASP A 330 -15.48 55.24 2.98
C ASP A 330 -15.42 56.63 2.33
N LYS A 331 -15.33 56.67 0.99
CA LYS A 331 -15.36 57.92 0.21
C LYS A 331 -16.71 58.64 0.34
N GLY A 332 -17.82 57.89 0.31
CA GLY A 332 -19.16 58.44 0.51
C GLY A 332 -19.35 59.04 1.90
N GLY A 333 -18.83 58.40 2.94
CA GLY A 333 -18.86 58.88 4.32
C GLY A 333 -18.04 60.15 4.49
N ALA A 334 -16.86 60.23 3.86
CA ALA A 334 -16.06 61.46 3.82
C ALA A 334 -16.80 62.62 3.13
N ASN A 335 -17.47 62.35 2.00
CA ASN A 335 -18.29 63.34 1.31
C ASN A 335 -19.48 63.81 2.15
N LEU A 336 -20.16 62.88 2.84
CA LEU A 336 -21.25 63.20 3.76
C LEU A 336 -20.76 64.12 4.90
N ASN A 337 -19.65 63.78 5.56
CA ASN A 337 -19.05 64.60 6.60
C ASN A 337 -18.66 66.01 6.10
N GLN A 338 -18.12 66.10 4.87
CA GLN A 338 -17.84 67.40 4.27
C GLN A 338 -19.12 68.23 4.05
N GLY A 339 -20.18 67.62 3.50
CA GLY A 339 -21.47 68.27 3.31
C GLY A 339 -22.09 68.74 4.63
N LEU A 340 -21.99 67.93 5.69
CA LEU A 340 -22.44 68.27 7.04
C LEU A 340 -21.68 69.45 7.63
N ASN A 341 -20.37 69.51 7.46
CA ASN A 341 -19.55 70.63 7.93
C ASN A 341 -19.91 71.93 7.20
N GLN A 342 -20.18 71.87 5.89
CA GLN A 342 -20.62 73.03 5.11
C GLN A 342 -22.00 73.52 5.57
N TYR A 343 -22.94 72.59 5.70
CA TYR A 343 -24.30 72.87 6.15
C TYR A 343 -24.32 73.47 7.58
N THR A 344 -23.62 72.86 8.54
CA THR A 344 -23.55 73.37 9.93
C THR A 344 -22.82 74.72 10.02
N GLY A 345 -21.80 74.94 9.19
CA GLY A 345 -21.16 76.25 9.03
C GLY A 345 -22.15 77.32 8.56
N GLY A 346 -22.94 77.01 7.52
CA GLY A 346 -23.98 77.90 7.01
C GLY A 346 -25.07 78.18 8.05
N LEU A 347 -25.52 77.17 8.80
CA LEU A 347 -26.49 77.34 9.88
C LEU A 347 -25.94 78.23 11.02
N SER A 348 -24.68 78.05 11.39
CA SER A 348 -24.02 78.91 12.38
C SER A 348 -23.95 80.37 11.92
N GLU A 349 -23.73 80.61 10.64
CA GLU A 349 -23.76 81.96 10.07
C GLU A 349 -25.17 82.56 10.14
N ILE A 350 -26.21 81.81 9.74
CA ILE A 350 -27.61 82.24 9.86
C ILE A 350 -27.97 82.57 11.31
N ASN A 351 -27.62 81.70 12.26
CA ASN A 351 -27.86 81.91 13.69
C ASN A 351 -27.18 83.19 14.21
N SER A 352 -25.97 83.50 13.74
CA SER A 352 -25.26 84.73 14.14
C SER A 352 -25.95 86.01 13.65
N LYS A 353 -26.68 85.95 12.52
CA LYS A 353 -27.44 87.08 11.95
C LYS A 353 -28.86 87.19 12.46
N MET A 354 -29.38 86.13 13.08
CA MET A 354 -30.73 86.10 13.62
C MET A 354 -30.91 87.13 14.75
N GLY A 355 -29.89 87.34 15.59
CA GLY A 355 -29.92 88.37 16.65
C GLY A 355 -30.06 89.78 16.09
N ASP A 356 -29.28 90.12 15.05
CA ASP A 356 -29.36 91.42 14.37
C ASP A 356 -30.77 91.65 13.76
N LEU A 357 -31.38 90.59 13.22
CA LEU A 357 -32.74 90.65 12.66
C LEU A 357 -33.81 90.81 13.75
N MET A 358 -33.67 90.13 14.90
CA MET A 358 -34.57 90.32 16.06
C MET A 358 -34.53 91.76 16.55
N ASP A 359 -33.33 92.30 16.77
CA ASP A 359 -33.13 93.68 17.21
C ASP A 359 -33.66 94.68 16.17
N GLY A 360 -33.47 94.39 14.88
CA GLY A 360 -34.00 95.18 13.77
C GLY A 360 -35.52 95.21 13.73
N ALA A 361 -36.18 94.06 13.85
CA ALA A 361 -37.63 93.95 13.88
C ALA A 361 -38.24 94.68 15.10
N ASP A 362 -37.61 94.57 16.26
CA ASP A 362 -38.02 95.29 17.48
C ASP A 362 -37.90 96.80 17.32
N ARG A 363 -36.76 97.28 16.80
CA ARG A 363 -36.55 98.71 16.51
C ARG A 363 -37.56 99.25 15.51
N LEU A 364 -37.85 98.46 14.48
CA LEU A 364 -38.79 98.83 13.43
C LEU A 364 -40.22 98.96 13.99
N ASN A 365 -40.69 97.97 14.75
CA ASN A 365 -42.01 98.00 15.40
C ASN A 365 -42.13 99.18 16.38
N GLN A 366 -41.08 99.45 17.18
CA GLN A 366 -41.06 100.61 18.06
C GLN A 366 -41.11 101.94 17.29
N GLY A 367 -40.38 102.05 16.18
CA GLY A 367 -40.40 103.26 15.34
C GLY A 367 -41.75 103.45 14.63
N ALA A 368 -42.36 102.39 14.13
CA ALA A 368 -43.71 102.41 13.55
C ALA A 368 -44.75 102.89 14.58
N THR A 369 -44.67 102.38 15.81
CA THR A 369 -45.54 102.80 16.91
C THR A 369 -45.36 104.29 17.25
N LYS A 370 -44.11 104.77 17.30
CA LYS A 370 -43.80 106.19 17.53
C LYS A 370 -44.30 107.07 16.39
N LEU A 371 -44.15 106.64 15.14
CA LEU A 371 -44.63 107.36 13.98
C LEU A 371 -46.15 107.48 14.01
N ASN A 372 -46.87 106.37 14.24
CA ASN A 372 -48.32 106.36 14.36
C ASN A 372 -48.81 107.35 15.43
N ALA A 373 -48.20 107.32 16.62
CA ALA A 373 -48.51 108.27 17.69
C ALA A 373 -48.22 109.74 17.31
N GLY A 374 -47.18 109.98 16.51
CA GLY A 374 -46.85 111.31 15.97
C GLY A 374 -47.89 111.82 14.97
N ILE A 375 -48.34 110.95 14.06
CA ILE A 375 -49.39 111.24 13.08
C ILE A 375 -50.72 111.51 13.79
N GLU A 376 -51.08 110.74 14.82
CA GLU A 376 -52.29 110.99 15.62
C GLU A 376 -52.28 112.37 16.29
N ARG A 377 -51.16 112.75 16.91
CA ARG A 377 -50.98 114.08 17.51
C ARG A 377 -51.09 115.19 16.47
N LEU A 378 -50.54 114.96 15.28
CA LEU A 378 -50.61 115.93 14.19
C LEU A 378 -52.02 116.05 13.60
N SER A 379 -52.71 114.94 13.39
CA SER A 379 -54.12 114.93 12.96
C SER A 379 -54.99 115.72 13.96
N GLN A 380 -54.76 115.52 15.26
CA GLN A 380 -55.42 116.32 16.30
C GLN A 380 -55.03 117.81 16.22
N GLY A 381 -53.74 118.13 16.11
CA GLY A 381 -53.26 119.52 15.99
C GLY A 381 -53.79 120.23 14.73
N SER A 382 -53.95 119.51 13.62
CA SER A 382 -54.54 120.01 12.38
C SER A 382 -56.02 120.37 12.56
N LYS A 383 -56.79 119.50 13.23
CA LYS A 383 -58.19 119.77 13.60
C LYS A 383 -58.31 121.00 14.50
N GLU A 384 -57.49 121.08 15.54
CA GLU A 384 -57.45 122.25 16.44
C GLU A 384 -57.04 123.54 15.72
N LEU A 385 -56.09 123.47 14.79
CA LEU A 385 -55.68 124.61 13.97
C LEU A 385 -56.82 125.09 13.06
N ARG A 386 -57.53 124.17 12.40
CA ARG A 386 -58.70 124.51 11.57
C ARG A 386 -59.77 125.20 12.41
N GLU A 387 -60.07 124.69 13.59
CA GLU A 387 -61.02 125.31 14.53
C GLU A 387 -60.59 126.73 14.91
N LYS A 388 -59.29 126.96 15.14
CA LYS A 388 -58.73 128.27 15.47
C LYS A 388 -58.72 129.23 14.27
N LEU A 389 -58.34 128.78 13.07
CA LEU A 389 -58.38 129.57 11.83
C LEU A 389 -59.79 129.97 11.44
N SER A 390 -60.79 129.13 11.73
CA SER A 390 -62.22 129.48 11.56
C SER A 390 -62.69 130.58 12.51
N ARG A 391 -61.92 130.88 13.58
CA ARG A 391 -62.28 131.86 14.63
C ARG A 391 -61.41 133.13 14.62
N ASP A 392 -60.16 133.07 14.17
CA ASP A 392 -59.22 134.21 14.20
C ASP A 392 -58.17 134.11 13.08
N ALA A 393 -58.15 135.07 12.14
CA ALA A 393 -57.39 135.02 10.88
C ALA A 393 -55.93 135.56 10.98
N LYS A 394 -55.20 135.26 12.07
CA LYS A 394 -53.80 135.73 12.24
C LYS A 394 -52.79 134.59 12.02
N GLY A 395 -51.94 134.74 10.99
CA GLY A 395 -51.05 133.71 10.44
C GLY A 395 -49.88 133.17 11.30
N GLY A 396 -49.71 133.58 12.56
CA GLY A 396 -48.59 133.13 13.41
C GLY A 396 -48.64 131.63 13.77
N ASN A 397 -49.83 131.09 14.03
CA ASN A 397 -50.03 129.67 14.39
C ASN A 397 -49.82 128.71 13.20
N LEU A 398 -49.88 129.23 11.97
CA LEU A 398 -49.81 128.43 10.75
C LEU A 398 -48.35 128.09 10.37
N LEU A 399 -47.41 128.97 10.72
CA LEU A 399 -45.98 128.74 10.51
C LEU A 399 -45.44 127.63 11.42
N GLU A 400 -45.82 127.64 12.70
CA GLU A 400 -45.44 126.60 13.68
C GLU A 400 -46.01 125.22 13.31
N PHE A 401 -47.23 125.21 12.76
CA PHE A 401 -47.85 123.99 12.23
C PHE A 401 -47.13 123.47 10.97
N ALA A 402 -46.76 124.35 10.04
CA ALA A 402 -45.95 123.97 8.87
C ALA A 402 -44.56 123.43 9.27
N THR A 403 -43.93 124.00 10.31
CA THR A 403 -42.68 123.46 10.88
C THR A 403 -42.89 122.06 11.47
N SER A 404 -44.00 121.83 12.17
CA SER A 404 -44.34 120.52 12.73
C SER A 404 -44.57 119.46 11.64
N LEU A 405 -45.20 119.84 10.53
CA LEU A 405 -45.39 118.99 9.35
C LEU A 405 -44.06 118.63 8.68
N LYS A 406 -43.14 119.59 8.55
CA LYS A 406 -41.78 119.34 8.02
C LYS A 406 -41.00 118.38 8.93
N ALA A 407 -41.06 118.57 10.24
CA ALA A 407 -40.42 117.67 11.20
C ALA A 407 -41.01 116.25 11.12
N LEU A 408 -42.32 116.11 10.92
CA LEU A 408 -42.93 114.80 10.69
C LEU A 408 -42.44 114.17 9.39
N ARG A 409 -42.41 114.93 8.29
CA ARG A 409 -41.88 114.44 7.00
C ARG A 409 -40.43 113.94 7.15
N THR A 410 -39.57 114.73 7.80
CA THR A 410 -38.20 114.30 8.12
C THR A 410 -38.18 113.03 8.99
N GLY A 411 -39.06 112.94 9.99
CA GLY A 411 -39.18 111.73 10.82
C GLY A 411 -39.66 110.50 10.04
N ILE A 412 -40.54 110.67 9.06
CA ILE A 412 -40.99 109.62 8.13
C ILE A 412 -39.84 109.18 7.22
N ASP A 413 -39.11 110.14 6.63
CA ASP A 413 -37.97 109.88 5.76
C ASP A 413 -36.84 109.16 6.53
N ASP A 414 -36.53 109.61 7.75
CA ASP A 414 -35.56 108.96 8.64
C ASP A 414 -36.01 107.56 9.03
N PHE A 415 -37.29 107.36 9.34
CA PHE A 415 -37.83 106.04 9.65
C PHE A 415 -37.80 105.10 8.44
N SER A 416 -38.12 105.61 7.24
CA SER A 416 -38.00 104.86 5.97
C SER A 416 -36.56 104.45 5.70
N GLY A 417 -35.60 105.34 5.92
CA GLY A 417 -34.18 105.03 5.84
C GLY A 417 -33.75 103.90 6.80
N ASN A 418 -34.39 103.80 7.96
CA ASN A 418 -34.15 102.75 8.95
C ASN A 418 -34.80 101.39 8.62
N ILE A 419 -35.64 101.29 7.58
CA ILE A 419 -36.17 100.00 7.08
C ILE A 419 -35.10 99.24 6.28
N ASN A 420 -34.23 99.95 5.55
CA ASN A 420 -33.24 99.35 4.65
C ASN A 420 -32.30 98.34 5.35
N PRO A 421 -31.75 98.60 6.56
CA PRO A 421 -30.92 97.61 7.26
C PRO A 421 -31.65 96.29 7.57
N MET A 422 -32.96 96.32 7.80
CA MET A 422 -33.75 95.10 8.02
C MET A 422 -33.94 94.34 6.71
N ALA A 423 -34.23 95.04 5.60
CA ALA A 423 -34.33 94.43 4.27
C ALA A 423 -32.99 93.78 3.84
N GLU A 424 -31.86 94.46 4.08
CA GLU A 424 -30.53 93.92 3.85
C GLU A 424 -30.23 92.68 4.72
N SER A 425 -30.73 92.66 5.96
CA SER A 425 -30.58 91.52 6.87
C SER A 425 -31.41 90.33 6.40
N LEU A 426 -32.66 90.55 5.96
CA LEU A 426 -33.51 89.50 5.38
C LEU A 426 -32.91 88.91 4.11
N GLU A 427 -32.37 89.74 3.21
CA GLU A 427 -31.72 89.26 1.99
C GLU A 427 -30.49 88.39 2.29
N LYS A 428 -29.66 88.80 3.27
CA LYS A 428 -28.51 87.98 3.71
C LYS A 428 -28.94 86.67 4.36
N LEU A 429 -30.00 86.68 5.18
CA LEU A 429 -30.57 85.45 5.72
C LEU A 429 -31.09 84.54 4.61
N ASN A 430 -31.71 85.09 3.57
CA ASN A 430 -32.24 84.32 2.45
C ASN A 430 -31.11 83.67 1.65
N GLN A 431 -30.00 84.38 1.44
CA GLN A 431 -28.79 83.84 0.82
C GLN A 431 -28.17 82.71 1.67
N GLY A 432 -28.00 82.93 2.98
CA GLY A 432 -27.50 81.89 3.89
C GLY A 432 -28.39 80.64 3.90
N LEU A 433 -29.71 80.84 3.90
CA LEU A 433 -30.69 79.76 3.87
C LEU A 433 -30.66 78.98 2.56
N LYS A 434 -30.46 79.67 1.43
CA LYS A 434 -30.26 79.03 0.12
C LYS A 434 -29.01 78.16 0.13
N SER A 435 -27.89 78.65 0.65
CA SER A 435 -26.66 77.86 0.79
C SER A 435 -26.83 76.65 1.71
N ALA A 436 -27.58 76.79 2.82
CA ALA A 436 -27.93 75.68 3.70
C ALA A 436 -28.82 74.65 2.98
N SER A 437 -29.77 75.09 2.15
CA SER A 437 -30.62 74.22 1.32
C SER A 437 -29.82 73.44 0.28
N GLU A 438 -28.91 74.10 -0.44
CA GLU A 438 -28.01 73.44 -1.40
C GLU A 438 -27.12 72.39 -0.71
N SER A 439 -26.61 72.71 0.48
CA SER A 439 -25.82 71.78 1.29
C SER A 439 -26.66 70.57 1.77
N SER A 440 -27.92 70.79 2.17
CA SER A 440 -28.86 69.74 2.57
C SER A 440 -29.23 68.80 1.41
N GLU A 441 -29.32 69.33 0.19
CA GLU A 441 -29.52 68.52 -1.02
C GLU A 441 -28.29 67.67 -1.33
N GLN A 442 -27.08 68.23 -1.17
CA GLN A 442 -25.83 67.49 -1.33
C GLN A 442 -25.67 66.37 -0.28
N ILE A 443 -26.08 66.61 0.96
CA ILE A 443 -26.14 65.60 2.03
C ILE A 443 -27.11 64.48 1.62
N SER A 444 -28.32 64.82 1.19
CA SER A 444 -29.33 63.85 0.75
C SER A 444 -28.83 62.99 -0.41
N LYS A 445 -28.14 63.59 -1.38
CA LYS A 445 -27.50 62.87 -2.48
C LYS A 445 -26.38 61.94 -2.00
N SER A 446 -25.51 62.42 -1.12
CA SER A 446 -24.41 61.62 -0.55
C SER A 446 -24.94 60.40 0.22
N LEU A 447 -26.07 60.56 0.92
CA LEU A 447 -26.79 59.48 1.60
C LEU A 447 -27.40 58.47 0.64
N ALA A 448 -27.97 58.93 -0.49
CA ALA A 448 -28.48 58.03 -1.52
C ALA A 448 -27.34 57.23 -2.19
N ASP A 449 -26.23 57.89 -2.52
CA ASP A 449 -25.03 57.25 -3.09
C ASP A 449 -24.45 56.19 -2.13
N LEU A 450 -24.40 56.52 -0.83
CA LEU A 450 -24.00 55.59 0.22
C LEU A 450 -24.96 54.39 0.34
N SER A 451 -26.27 54.62 0.33
CA SER A 451 -27.27 53.55 0.37
C SER A 451 -27.13 52.60 -0.83
N ALA A 452 -26.93 53.15 -2.03
CA ALA A 452 -26.72 52.37 -3.24
C ALA A 452 -25.40 51.58 -3.21
N ALA A 453 -24.32 52.17 -2.71
CA ALA A 453 -23.04 51.46 -2.54
C ALA A 453 -23.17 50.31 -1.54
N GLY A 454 -23.97 50.52 -0.48
CA GLY A 454 -24.34 49.47 0.46
C GLY A 454 -25.16 48.36 -0.22
N GLU A 455 -26.27 48.65 -0.89
CA GLU A 455 -27.14 47.63 -1.49
C GLU A 455 -26.43 46.75 -2.52
N ASN A 456 -25.43 47.30 -3.22
CA ASN A 456 -24.61 46.57 -4.18
C ASN A 456 -23.43 45.80 -3.55
N ALA A 457 -23.28 45.84 -2.22
CA ALA A 457 -22.24 45.08 -1.54
C ALA A 457 -22.49 43.55 -1.64
N PRO A 458 -21.45 42.73 -1.83
CA PRO A 458 -21.58 41.28 -1.95
C PRO A 458 -22.22 40.61 -0.72
N ASN A 459 -22.95 39.51 -0.95
CA ASN A 459 -23.59 38.74 0.12
C ASN A 459 -22.54 37.99 0.98
N ILE A 460 -22.23 38.58 2.14
CA ILE A 460 -21.32 38.02 3.15
C ILE A 460 -21.83 36.68 3.71
N GLU A 461 -23.15 36.52 3.90
CA GLU A 461 -23.74 35.29 4.45
C GLU A 461 -23.48 34.09 3.54
N GLY A 462 -23.51 34.29 2.22
CA GLY A 462 -23.16 33.28 1.24
C GLY A 462 -21.69 32.84 1.36
N VAL A 463 -20.78 33.77 1.62
CA VAL A 463 -19.35 33.47 1.84
C VAL A 463 -19.16 32.71 3.15
N ILE A 464 -19.79 33.16 4.25
CA ILE A 464 -19.78 32.49 5.57
C ILE A 464 -20.31 31.06 5.45
N SER A 465 -21.44 30.87 4.76
CA SER A 465 -22.03 29.55 4.54
C SER A 465 -21.08 28.61 3.81
N ASN A 466 -20.41 29.09 2.74
CA ASN A 466 -19.43 28.29 2.01
C ASN A 466 -18.21 27.93 2.88
N ILE A 467 -17.67 28.89 3.65
CA ILE A 467 -16.57 28.62 4.58
C ILE A 467 -16.96 27.56 5.61
N ASN A 468 -18.15 27.66 6.20
CA ASN A 468 -18.65 26.69 7.17
C ASN A 468 -18.87 25.30 6.55
N GLN A 469 -19.37 25.23 5.31
CA GLN A 469 -19.50 23.96 4.58
C GLN A 469 -18.12 23.34 4.28
N ASN A 470 -17.15 24.14 3.88
CA ASN A 470 -15.78 23.68 3.64
C ASN A 470 -15.12 23.17 4.94
N ALA A 471 -15.27 23.90 6.05
CA ALA A 471 -14.78 23.47 7.35
C ALA A 471 -15.45 22.16 7.83
N ALA A 472 -16.76 22.01 7.60
CA ALA A 472 -17.49 20.77 7.92
C ALA A 472 -17.08 19.60 7.02
N SER A 473 -16.79 19.84 5.74
CA SER A 473 -16.23 18.83 4.84
C SER A 473 -14.85 18.38 5.33
N LEU A 474 -14.00 19.33 5.76
CA LEU A 474 -12.69 19.04 6.34
C LEU A 474 -12.82 18.21 7.63
N GLU A 475 -13.77 18.55 8.50
CA GLU A 475 -14.09 17.80 9.72
C GLU A 475 -14.44 16.33 9.39
N SER A 476 -15.25 16.10 8.36
CA SER A 476 -15.59 14.75 7.90
C SER A 476 -14.38 13.99 7.34
N GLN A 477 -13.49 14.67 6.61
CA GLN A 477 -12.27 14.05 6.09
C GLN A 477 -11.29 13.69 7.22
N ILE A 478 -11.11 14.59 8.19
CA ILE A 478 -10.32 14.36 9.40
C ILE A 478 -10.85 13.13 10.13
N ALA A 479 -12.16 13.03 10.38
CA ALA A 479 -12.75 11.88 11.07
C ALA A 479 -12.53 10.55 10.29
N SER A 480 -12.63 10.58 8.96
CA SER A 480 -12.31 9.42 8.12
C SER A 480 -10.82 9.03 8.23
N LEU A 481 -9.91 10.01 8.23
CA LEU A 481 -8.47 9.75 8.37
C LEU A 481 -8.14 9.18 9.75
N GLU A 482 -8.71 9.75 10.81
CA GLU A 482 -8.56 9.27 12.19
C GLU A 482 -9.01 7.81 12.33
N SER A 483 -10.15 7.45 11.74
CA SER A 483 -10.65 6.06 11.77
C SER A 483 -9.71 5.04 11.11
N LYS A 484 -8.81 5.52 10.24
CA LYS A 484 -7.85 4.70 9.48
C LYS A 484 -6.41 4.83 9.99
N ASN A 485 -6.15 5.75 10.91
CA ASN A 485 -4.82 6.06 11.44
C ASN A 485 -4.45 5.18 12.65
N ALA A 486 -4.65 3.87 12.55
CA ALA A 486 -4.45 2.94 13.66
C ALA A 486 -2.98 2.82 14.11
N ASP A 487 -2.04 3.11 13.21
CA ASP A 487 -0.59 3.08 13.45
C ASP A 487 0.01 4.46 13.76
N GLY A 488 -0.80 5.52 13.73
CA GLY A 488 -0.39 6.89 14.00
C GLY A 488 0.39 7.57 12.86
N ALA A 489 0.55 6.93 11.69
CA ALA A 489 1.34 7.44 10.59
C ALA A 489 0.85 8.78 10.01
N LEU A 490 -0.44 9.09 10.13
CA LEU A 490 -1.10 10.28 9.56
C LEU A 490 -1.33 11.41 10.59
N THR A 491 -0.72 11.32 11.77
CA THR A 491 -1.02 12.24 12.88
C THR A 491 -0.68 13.68 12.53
N SER A 492 0.46 13.92 11.88
CA SER A 492 0.92 15.26 11.49
C SER A 492 -0.01 15.91 10.46
N GLU A 493 -0.48 15.12 9.49
CA GLU A 493 -1.41 15.53 8.45
C GLU A 493 -2.78 15.87 9.04
N ILE A 494 -3.27 15.06 9.97
CA ILE A 494 -4.53 15.32 10.71
C ILE A 494 -4.42 16.62 11.50
N GLU A 495 -3.31 16.88 12.20
CA GLU A 495 -3.12 18.13 12.92
C GLU A 495 -3.07 19.35 11.99
N SER A 496 -2.41 19.21 10.83
CA SER A 496 -2.36 20.27 9.82
C SER A 496 -3.75 20.58 9.25
N LEU A 497 -4.55 19.56 8.97
CA LEU A 497 -5.95 19.73 8.57
C LEU A 497 -6.79 20.38 9.68
N ARG A 498 -6.61 19.99 10.95
CA ARG A 498 -7.30 20.64 12.08
C ARG A 498 -6.94 22.12 12.18
N ALA A 499 -5.67 22.48 11.96
CA ALA A 499 -5.25 23.87 11.95
C ALA A 499 -5.96 24.67 10.85
N ILE A 500 -6.04 24.14 9.62
CA ILE A 500 -6.78 24.76 8.51
C ILE A 500 -8.27 24.90 8.86
N LYS A 501 -8.89 23.85 9.40
CA LYS A 501 -10.30 23.87 9.84
C LYS A 501 -10.56 24.97 10.88
N ASN A 502 -9.72 25.05 11.89
CA ASN A 502 -9.85 26.04 12.97
C ASN A 502 -9.66 27.46 12.44
N GLU A 503 -8.72 27.66 11.51
CA GLU A 503 -8.55 28.92 10.81
C GLU A 503 -9.81 29.29 10.03
N LEU A 504 -10.42 28.35 9.30
CA LEU A 504 -11.68 28.58 8.58
C LEU A 504 -12.82 29.02 9.51
N TYR A 505 -12.99 28.35 10.65
CA TYR A 505 -13.99 28.77 11.64
C TYR A 505 -13.67 30.13 12.26
N GLY A 506 -12.41 30.40 12.55
CA GLY A 506 -11.96 31.71 13.03
C GLY A 506 -12.30 32.83 12.04
N GLN A 507 -12.07 32.59 10.75
CA GLN A 507 -12.40 33.54 9.69
C GLN A 507 -13.91 33.68 9.50
N SER A 508 -14.67 32.59 9.53
CA SER A 508 -16.15 32.61 9.51
C SER A 508 -16.73 33.49 10.62
N GLN A 509 -16.18 33.40 11.85
CA GLN A 509 -16.59 34.26 12.97
C GLN A 509 -16.23 35.73 12.72
N LYS A 510 -15.03 36.02 12.20
CA LYS A 510 -14.63 37.40 11.85
C LYS A 510 -15.56 38.00 10.79
N LEU A 511 -15.88 37.26 9.72
CA LEU A 511 -16.84 37.68 8.70
C LEU A 511 -18.26 37.86 9.28
N GLY A 512 -18.68 36.99 10.19
CA GLY A 512 -19.97 37.12 10.87
C GLY A 512 -20.07 38.40 11.69
N ALA A 513 -18.98 38.85 12.32
CA ALA A 513 -18.92 40.15 12.97
C ALA A 513 -19.00 41.30 11.95
N SER A 514 -18.32 41.20 10.80
CA SER A 514 -18.43 42.19 9.71
C SER A 514 -19.86 42.29 9.15
N ALA A 515 -20.58 41.18 9.04
CA ALA A 515 -21.97 41.17 8.58
C ALA A 515 -22.90 41.94 9.54
N LYS A 516 -22.68 41.83 10.86
CA LYS A 516 -23.43 42.61 11.86
C LYS A 516 -23.16 44.10 11.72
N VAL A 517 -21.89 44.50 11.59
CA VAL A 517 -21.51 45.89 11.37
C VAL A 517 -22.18 46.44 10.09
N ASN A 518 -22.25 45.64 9.03
CA ASN A 518 -22.94 46.04 7.80
C ASN A 518 -24.44 46.29 8.02
N ALA A 519 -25.12 45.43 8.77
CA ALA A 519 -26.53 45.62 9.14
C ALA A 519 -26.74 46.93 9.94
N GLU A 520 -25.83 47.25 10.86
CA GLU A 520 -25.84 48.49 11.64
C GLU A 520 -25.58 49.73 10.77
N ILE A 521 -24.69 49.63 9.77
CA ILE A 521 -24.46 50.68 8.77
C ILE A 521 -25.74 50.98 7.98
N TYR A 522 -26.45 49.96 7.46
CA TYR A 522 -27.70 50.19 6.73
C TYR A 522 -28.78 50.83 7.59
N ALA A 523 -28.93 50.38 8.83
CA ALA A 523 -29.87 50.97 9.77
C ALA A 523 -29.55 52.45 10.01
N SER A 524 -28.25 52.76 10.16
CA SER A 524 -27.76 54.14 10.35
C SER A 524 -27.99 55.01 9.12
N LEU A 525 -27.71 54.52 7.91
CA LEU A 525 -27.97 55.23 6.65
C LEU A 525 -29.45 55.56 6.46
N LYS A 526 -30.34 54.61 6.79
CA LYS A 526 -31.79 54.82 6.72
C LYS A 526 -32.25 55.93 7.69
N ASN A 527 -31.74 55.91 8.92
CA ASN A 527 -32.06 56.93 9.91
C ASN A 527 -31.55 58.31 9.49
N LEU A 528 -30.32 58.38 8.99
CA LEU A 528 -29.72 59.62 8.47
C LEU A 528 -30.50 60.17 7.27
N SER A 529 -30.97 59.31 6.36
CA SER A 529 -31.80 59.72 5.23
C SER A 529 -33.13 60.34 5.71
N GLY A 530 -33.76 59.73 6.71
CA GLY A 530 -34.94 60.29 7.38
C GLY A 530 -34.68 61.68 7.97
N ALA A 531 -33.60 61.83 8.74
CA ALA A 531 -33.20 63.11 9.33
C ALA A 531 -32.90 64.18 8.27
N SER A 532 -32.22 63.82 7.17
CA SER A 532 -31.93 64.72 6.04
C SER A 532 -33.20 65.21 5.32
N ASN A 533 -34.21 64.35 5.20
CA ASN A 533 -35.49 64.71 4.61
C ASN A 533 -36.28 65.68 5.51
N GLU A 534 -36.30 65.43 6.82
CA GLU A 534 -36.89 66.35 7.80
C GLU A 534 -36.20 67.72 7.77
N LEU A 535 -34.87 67.71 7.68
CA LEU A 535 -34.05 68.91 7.57
C LEU A 535 -34.39 69.74 6.32
N THR A 536 -34.43 69.10 5.16
CA THR A 536 -34.80 69.73 3.89
C THR A 536 -36.22 70.32 3.95
N SER A 537 -37.16 69.61 4.58
CA SER A 537 -38.51 70.12 4.80
C SER A 537 -38.52 71.36 5.71
N GLY A 538 -37.70 71.38 6.77
CA GLY A 538 -37.52 72.51 7.67
C GLY A 538 -36.98 73.74 6.96
N LEU A 539 -35.91 73.59 6.16
CA LEU A 539 -35.31 74.64 5.36
C LEU A 539 -36.30 75.26 4.37
N ASN A 540 -37.08 74.44 3.66
CA ASN A 540 -38.10 74.91 2.73
C ASN A 540 -39.19 75.74 3.41
N LYS A 541 -39.69 75.29 4.56
CA LYS A 541 -40.68 76.05 5.36
C LYS A 541 -40.10 77.39 5.82
N LEU A 542 -38.84 77.40 6.21
CA LEU A 542 -38.16 78.60 6.66
C LEU A 542 -37.99 79.62 5.53
N SER A 543 -37.67 79.15 4.33
CA SER A 543 -37.47 80.00 3.14
C SER A 543 -38.79 80.64 2.72
N LEU A 544 -39.89 79.89 2.75
CA LEU A 544 -41.23 80.44 2.53
C LEU A 544 -41.57 81.53 3.56
N GLY A 545 -41.36 81.27 4.85
CA GLY A 545 -41.65 82.25 5.91
C GLY A 545 -40.80 83.52 5.81
N LEU A 546 -39.54 83.40 5.38
CA LEU A 546 -38.66 84.54 5.16
C LEU A 546 -39.09 85.36 3.92
N GLY A 547 -39.50 84.68 2.85
CA GLY A 547 -40.06 85.32 1.66
C GLY A 547 -41.32 86.13 1.95
N GLU A 548 -42.26 85.56 2.71
CA GLU A 548 -43.47 86.26 3.17
C GLU A 548 -43.14 87.50 4.02
N MET A 549 -42.10 87.43 4.85
CA MET A 549 -41.65 88.57 5.66
C MET A 549 -41.02 89.67 4.82
N SER A 550 -40.18 89.30 3.84
CA SER A 550 -39.58 90.25 2.90
C SER A 550 -40.66 90.99 2.11
N GLU A 551 -41.67 90.28 1.61
CA GLU A 551 -42.79 90.87 0.86
C GLU A 551 -43.58 91.87 1.72
N LYS A 552 -43.85 91.54 2.99
CA LYS A 552 -44.53 92.45 3.93
C LYS A 552 -43.69 93.67 4.29
N LEU A 553 -42.37 93.51 4.42
CA LEU A 553 -41.44 94.61 4.70
C LEU A 553 -41.38 95.57 3.51
N ASP A 554 -41.27 95.05 2.28
CA ASP A 554 -41.27 95.85 1.05
C ASP A 554 -42.61 96.58 0.87
N GLY A 555 -43.73 95.92 1.16
CA GLY A 555 -45.05 96.57 1.19
C GLY A 555 -45.09 97.75 2.18
N SER A 556 -44.62 97.53 3.42
CA SER A 556 -44.57 98.57 4.46
C SER A 556 -43.68 99.75 4.06
N LYS A 557 -42.57 99.47 3.36
CA LYS A 557 -41.67 100.52 2.83
C LYS A 557 -42.35 101.34 1.74
N ASN A 558 -42.99 100.69 0.77
CA ASN A 558 -43.70 101.37 -0.32
C ASN A 558 -44.83 102.26 0.21
N ASP A 559 -45.60 101.75 1.18
CA ASP A 559 -46.68 102.52 1.84
C ASP A 559 -46.11 103.78 2.52
N LEU A 560 -44.95 103.67 3.17
CA LEU A 560 -44.28 104.77 3.86
C LEU A 560 -43.71 105.82 2.89
N GLU A 561 -43.11 105.38 1.78
CA GLU A 561 -42.63 106.28 0.72
C GLU A 561 -43.80 107.06 0.08
N GLU A 562 -44.92 106.38 -0.20
CA GLU A 562 -46.12 107.03 -0.73
C GLU A 562 -46.72 108.04 0.26
N ALA A 563 -46.75 107.67 1.54
CA ALA A 563 -47.14 108.53 2.66
C ALA A 563 -46.27 109.82 2.74
N SER A 564 -44.94 109.69 2.66
CA SER A 564 -44.01 110.83 2.70
C SER A 564 -44.25 111.79 1.53
N VAL A 565 -44.42 111.25 0.31
CA VAL A 565 -44.68 112.04 -0.90
C VAL A 565 -45.99 112.82 -0.79
N LYS A 566 -47.07 112.18 -0.33
CA LYS A 566 -48.37 112.85 -0.13
C LYS A 566 -48.31 113.93 0.93
N LEU A 567 -47.63 113.68 2.06
CA LEU A 567 -47.41 114.67 3.10
C LEU A 567 -46.62 115.86 2.57
N GLY A 568 -45.56 115.61 1.79
CA GLY A 568 -44.78 116.64 1.12
C GLY A 568 -45.60 117.55 0.22
N ALA A 569 -46.46 116.96 -0.63
CA ALA A 569 -47.37 117.70 -1.50
C ALA A 569 -48.39 118.53 -0.69
N GLY A 570 -48.86 118.03 0.45
CA GLY A 570 -49.73 118.77 1.38
C GLY A 570 -49.03 119.99 2.00
N ILE A 571 -47.77 119.83 2.42
CA ILE A 571 -46.95 120.93 2.97
C ILE A 571 -46.76 122.04 1.93
N GLU A 572 -46.41 121.69 0.69
CA GLU A 572 -46.20 122.66 -0.40
C GLU A 572 -47.49 123.47 -0.72
N LYS A 573 -48.65 122.82 -0.69
CA LYS A 573 -49.96 123.49 -0.86
C LYS A 573 -50.27 124.46 0.28
N ILE A 574 -49.91 124.13 1.52
CA ILE A 574 -50.08 125.04 2.67
C ILE A 574 -49.14 126.24 2.55
N GLU A 575 -47.88 126.04 2.15
CA GLU A 575 -46.90 127.12 1.94
C GLU A 575 -47.29 128.09 0.81
N SER A 576 -47.82 127.56 -0.29
CA SER A 576 -48.35 128.38 -1.39
C SER A 576 -49.61 129.16 -0.98
N GLY A 577 -50.57 128.52 -0.30
CA GLY A 577 -51.78 129.19 0.21
C GLY A 577 -51.47 130.30 1.23
N LEU A 578 -50.46 130.11 2.06
CA LEU A 578 -49.91 131.12 2.97
C LEU A 578 -49.33 132.35 2.23
N SER A 579 -48.74 132.13 1.06
CA SER A 579 -48.08 133.17 0.26
C SER A 579 -49.08 134.06 -0.50
N ASP A 580 -50.18 133.48 -0.96
CA ASP A 580 -51.21 134.17 -1.76
C ASP A 580 -52.22 134.98 -0.91
N SER A 581 -52.20 134.84 0.43
CA SER A 581 -53.19 135.43 1.36
C SER A 581 -54.66 135.06 1.06
N ASP A 582 -54.89 133.96 0.34
CA ASP A 582 -56.21 133.50 -0.09
C ASP A 582 -56.76 132.45 0.89
N LEU A 583 -57.62 132.91 1.81
CA LEU A 583 -58.23 132.09 2.85
C LEU A 583 -59.06 130.92 2.31
N MET A 584 -59.62 131.02 1.09
CA MET A 584 -60.38 129.92 0.47
C MET A 584 -59.45 128.80 0.01
N LYS A 585 -58.37 129.16 -0.70
CA LYS A 585 -57.33 128.19 -1.09
C LYS A 585 -56.67 127.53 0.13
N LEU A 586 -56.50 128.27 1.22
CA LEU A 586 -55.97 127.73 2.47
C LEU A 586 -56.94 126.72 3.11
N GLY A 587 -58.25 126.97 3.07
CA GLY A 587 -59.27 126.02 3.52
C GLY A 587 -59.28 124.73 2.71
N GLU A 588 -59.15 124.81 1.38
CA GLU A 588 -59.01 123.65 0.49
C GLU A 588 -57.71 122.88 0.77
N ALA A 589 -56.58 123.58 0.96
CA ALA A 589 -55.30 122.98 1.29
C ALA A 589 -55.33 122.24 2.64
N LEU A 590 -56.02 122.79 3.65
CA LEU A 590 -56.23 122.13 4.94
C LEU A 590 -57.18 120.93 4.83
N SER A 591 -58.23 120.99 4.00
CA SER A 591 -59.09 119.82 3.75
C SER A 591 -58.32 118.67 3.10
N GLN A 592 -57.49 118.98 2.10
CA GLN A 592 -56.62 118.00 1.45
C GLN A 592 -55.53 117.47 2.38
N LEU A 593 -55.05 118.30 3.33
CA LEU A 593 -54.14 117.84 4.37
C LEU A 593 -54.81 116.83 5.29
N ASP A 594 -56.05 117.04 5.74
CA ASP A 594 -56.76 116.06 6.58
C ASP A 594 -56.97 114.74 5.84
N GLU A 595 -57.37 114.77 4.57
CA GLU A 595 -57.43 113.55 3.75
C GLU A 595 -56.06 112.86 3.64
N GLY A 596 -54.99 113.64 3.55
CA GLY A 596 -53.62 113.15 3.57
C GLY A 596 -53.22 112.55 4.92
N LEU A 597 -53.61 113.18 6.03
CA LEU A 597 -53.30 112.75 7.40
C LEU A 597 -54.12 111.53 7.81
N ASP A 598 -55.38 111.42 7.37
CA ASP A 598 -56.21 110.23 7.61
C ASP A 598 -55.67 109.02 6.84
N LYS A 599 -55.26 109.20 5.57
CA LYS A 599 -54.57 108.14 4.80
C LYS A 599 -53.21 107.80 5.39
N LEU A 600 -52.46 108.80 5.86
CA LEU A 600 -51.18 108.60 6.52
C LEU A 600 -51.34 107.83 7.84
N LYS A 601 -52.44 108.09 8.57
CA LYS A 601 -52.80 107.37 9.78
C LYS A 601 -53.17 105.92 9.49
N GLU A 602 -54.02 105.67 8.50
CA GLU A 602 -54.35 104.31 8.04
C GLU A 602 -53.09 103.55 7.61
N GLY A 603 -52.21 104.21 6.86
CA GLY A 603 -50.90 103.66 6.48
C GLY A 603 -50.01 103.36 7.69
N SER A 604 -49.94 104.24 8.68
CA SER A 604 -49.12 104.00 9.88
C SER A 604 -49.70 102.92 10.80
N GLU A 605 -51.02 102.78 10.89
CA GLU A 605 -51.68 101.68 11.62
C GLU A 605 -51.41 100.33 10.93
N ASN A 606 -51.54 100.27 9.60
CA ASN A 606 -51.18 99.09 8.81
C ASN A 606 -49.70 98.74 8.95
N MET A 607 -48.82 99.75 9.01
CA MET A 607 -47.40 99.57 9.22
C MET A 607 -47.06 99.06 10.63
N VAL A 608 -47.74 99.54 11.68
CA VAL A 608 -47.61 98.95 13.03
C VAL A 608 -48.03 97.49 13.01
N ALA A 609 -49.16 97.15 12.38
CA ALA A 609 -49.60 95.76 12.24
C ALA A 609 -48.60 94.90 11.44
N GLY A 610 -48.05 95.44 10.34
CA GLY A 610 -47.05 94.78 9.51
C GLY A 610 -45.74 94.54 10.25
N THR A 611 -45.24 95.53 11.00
CA THR A 611 -43.99 95.43 11.77
C THR A 611 -44.13 94.52 13.00
N GLN A 612 -45.30 94.48 13.63
CA GLN A 612 -45.65 93.48 14.65
C GLN A 612 -45.71 92.07 14.06
N ALA A 613 -46.33 91.90 12.88
CA ALA A 613 -46.34 90.62 12.18
C ALA A 613 -44.92 90.18 11.77
N ASN A 614 -44.03 91.11 11.41
CA ASN A 614 -42.63 90.83 11.13
C ASN A 614 -41.91 90.34 12.40
N LYS A 615 -42.12 90.97 13.55
CA LYS A 615 -41.59 90.50 14.84
C LYS A 615 -42.06 89.07 15.16
N GLU A 616 -43.35 88.79 15.03
CA GLU A 616 -43.88 87.43 15.23
C GLU A 616 -43.32 86.42 14.22
N GLY A 617 -43.08 86.86 12.98
CA GLY A 617 -42.42 86.06 11.96
C GLY A 617 -40.96 85.75 12.32
N VAL A 618 -40.23 86.72 12.89
CA VAL A 618 -38.86 86.55 13.41
C VAL A 618 -38.85 85.54 14.56
N ASP A 619 -39.80 85.59 15.49
CA ASP A 619 -39.91 84.60 16.57
C ASP A 619 -40.17 83.17 16.03
N LYS A 620 -41.00 83.04 14.99
CA LYS A 620 -41.22 81.76 14.29
C LYS A 620 -39.95 81.27 13.60
N LEU A 621 -39.18 82.17 13.00
CA LEU A 621 -37.89 81.89 12.35
C LEU A 621 -36.87 81.37 13.37
N VAL A 622 -36.76 81.96 14.56
CA VAL A 622 -35.92 81.45 15.66
C VAL A 622 -36.31 80.03 16.06
N ASN A 623 -37.61 79.76 16.23
CA ASN A 623 -38.08 78.41 16.56
C ASN A 623 -37.77 77.40 15.45
N GLY A 624 -37.91 77.82 14.19
CA GLY A 624 -37.52 77.02 13.02
C GLY A 624 -36.03 76.69 13.00
N LEU A 625 -35.17 77.68 13.28
CA LEU A 625 -33.71 77.51 13.36
C LEU A 625 -33.28 76.61 14.52
N ASN A 626 -33.91 76.72 15.69
CA ASN A 626 -33.64 75.84 16.83
C ASN A 626 -34.00 74.37 16.53
N LEU A 627 -35.12 74.14 15.85
CA LEU A 627 -35.48 72.80 15.38
C LEU A 627 -34.45 72.28 14.39
N LEU A 628 -34.00 73.15 13.48
CA LEU A 628 -32.98 72.81 12.49
C LEU A 628 -31.65 72.44 13.16
N ASP A 629 -31.21 73.20 14.15
CA ASP A 629 -29.99 72.95 14.94
C ASP A 629 -30.07 71.60 15.66
N SER A 630 -31.20 71.31 16.31
CA SER A 630 -31.43 70.00 16.95
C SER A 630 -31.34 68.85 15.95
N LYS A 631 -31.95 68.98 14.76
CA LYS A 631 -31.88 67.95 13.72
C LYS A 631 -30.50 67.82 13.08
N SER A 632 -29.74 68.91 13.07
CA SER A 632 -28.35 68.93 12.64
C SER A 632 -27.45 68.15 13.60
N ALA A 633 -27.72 68.23 14.91
CA ALA A 633 -27.03 67.45 15.93
C ALA A 633 -27.30 65.95 15.77
N ASP A 634 -28.56 65.54 15.59
CA ASP A 634 -28.96 64.15 15.33
C ASP A 634 -28.22 63.59 14.10
N LEU A 635 -28.16 64.39 13.04
CA LEU A 635 -27.51 64.03 11.77
C LEU A 635 -25.99 63.90 11.92
N ARG A 636 -25.35 64.75 12.75
CA ARG A 636 -23.92 64.65 13.06
C ARG A 636 -23.61 63.39 13.86
N GLU A 637 -24.38 63.11 14.91
CA GLU A 637 -24.22 61.90 15.72
C GLU A 637 -24.40 60.64 14.86
N GLY A 638 -25.40 60.62 13.97
CA GLY A 638 -25.60 59.52 13.04
C GLY A 638 -24.44 59.34 12.06
N SER A 639 -23.84 60.44 11.58
CA SER A 639 -22.70 60.40 10.66
C SER A 639 -21.42 59.93 11.34
N GLU A 640 -21.20 60.31 12.61
CA GLU A 640 -20.10 59.79 13.43
C GLU A 640 -20.25 58.27 13.62
N LYS A 641 -21.43 57.78 13.99
CA LYS A 641 -21.70 56.33 14.11
C LYS A 641 -21.49 55.59 12.79
N LEU A 642 -21.90 56.18 11.67
CA LEU A 642 -21.65 55.64 10.33
C LEU A 642 -20.14 55.57 10.05
N SER A 643 -19.40 56.63 10.33
CA SER A 643 -17.94 56.69 10.14
C SER A 643 -17.21 55.63 10.97
N ASP A 644 -17.62 55.45 12.23
CA ASP A 644 -17.07 54.42 13.12
C ASP A 644 -17.38 53.01 12.59
N GLY A 645 -18.64 52.76 12.19
CA GLY A 645 -19.04 51.49 11.60
C GLY A 645 -18.28 51.18 10.30
N LEU A 646 -18.08 52.17 9.43
CA LEU A 646 -17.29 52.01 8.21
C LEU A 646 -15.81 51.75 8.49
N SER A 647 -15.24 52.40 9.50
CA SER A 647 -13.86 52.17 9.93
C SER A 647 -13.67 50.77 10.51
N GLU A 648 -14.60 50.32 11.35
CA GLU A 648 -14.62 48.97 11.90
C GLU A 648 -14.77 47.93 10.78
N PHE A 649 -15.65 48.18 9.82
CA PHE A 649 -15.85 47.31 8.67
C PHE A 649 -14.59 47.22 7.79
N LYS A 650 -13.89 48.33 7.56
CA LYS A 650 -12.61 48.39 6.83
C LYS A 650 -11.48 47.66 7.54
N GLU A 651 -11.38 47.76 8.86
CA GLU A 651 -10.38 46.98 9.61
C GLU A 651 -10.69 45.49 9.57
N ARG A 652 -11.96 45.11 9.75
CA ARG A 652 -12.39 43.71 9.65
C ARG A 652 -12.27 43.17 8.23
N SER A 653 -12.37 44.00 7.19
CA SER A 653 -12.22 43.56 5.80
C SER A 653 -10.80 43.21 5.41
N LYS A 654 -9.78 43.74 6.10
CA LYS A 654 -8.40 43.28 5.91
C LYS A 654 -8.23 41.80 6.25
N ALA A 655 -9.04 41.26 7.16
CA ALA A 655 -9.05 39.81 7.41
C ALA A 655 -9.56 39.01 6.20
N LEU A 656 -10.39 39.61 5.32
CA LEU A 656 -10.82 38.94 4.09
C LEU A 656 -9.69 38.83 3.06
N SER A 657 -8.79 39.81 2.95
CA SER A 657 -7.67 39.71 2.00
C SER A 657 -6.64 38.65 2.39
N GLU A 658 -6.52 38.33 3.68
CA GLU A 658 -5.67 37.24 4.17
C GLU A 658 -6.13 35.84 3.69
N LEU A 659 -7.44 35.66 3.44
CA LEU A 659 -8.01 34.39 2.95
C LEU A 659 -7.47 33.99 1.57
N GLY A 660 -7.15 34.97 0.71
CA GLY A 660 -6.57 34.72 -0.60
C GLY A 660 -5.19 34.05 -0.52
N SER A 661 -4.49 34.19 0.62
CA SER A 661 -3.14 33.62 0.79
C SER A 661 -3.13 32.17 1.32
N ILE A 662 -4.30 31.62 1.68
CA ILE A 662 -4.41 30.25 2.20
C ILE A 662 -4.09 29.21 1.12
N ASP A 663 -4.48 29.48 -0.12
CA ASP A 663 -4.22 28.59 -1.24
C ASP A 663 -2.71 28.43 -1.47
N ASP A 664 -1.99 29.56 -1.55
CA ASP A 664 -0.53 29.58 -1.76
C ASP A 664 0.28 29.04 -0.58
N LYS A 665 -0.12 29.36 0.66
CA LYS A 665 0.69 29.04 1.86
C LYS A 665 0.44 27.65 2.41
N ALA A 666 -0.74 27.07 2.17
CA ALA A 666 -1.14 25.81 2.81
C ALA A 666 -1.64 24.77 1.80
N LEU A 667 -2.63 25.10 0.97
CA LEU A 667 -3.29 24.11 0.11
C LEU A 667 -2.36 23.61 -1.00
N ASN A 668 -1.71 24.53 -1.72
CA ASN A 668 -0.81 24.20 -2.82
C ASN A 668 0.40 23.35 -2.37
N PRO A 669 1.12 23.71 -1.28
CA PRO A 669 2.18 22.85 -0.73
C PRO A 669 1.70 21.46 -0.31
N MET A 670 0.50 21.37 0.29
CA MET A 670 -0.05 20.11 0.78
C MET A 670 -0.53 19.20 -0.35
N ALA A 671 -1.21 19.75 -1.35
CA ALA A 671 -1.58 19.04 -2.58
C ALA A 671 -0.34 18.51 -3.31
N LYS A 672 0.73 19.31 -3.37
CA LYS A 672 2.02 18.87 -3.93
C LYS A 672 2.63 17.73 -3.11
N GLY A 673 2.65 17.83 -1.79
CA GLY A 673 3.14 16.76 -0.91
C GLY A 673 2.38 15.45 -1.07
N LEU A 674 1.05 15.51 -1.21
CA LEU A 674 0.21 14.34 -1.49
C LEU A 674 0.48 13.73 -2.87
N SER A 675 0.72 14.57 -3.89
CA SER A 675 1.09 14.14 -5.22
C SER A 675 2.44 13.42 -5.24
N ASP A 676 3.45 13.98 -4.57
CA ASP A 676 4.78 13.38 -4.41
C ASP A 676 4.68 12.04 -3.64
N LEU A 677 3.85 11.97 -2.60
CA LEU A 677 3.56 10.72 -1.88
C LEU A 677 2.91 9.68 -2.79
N ASN A 678 1.88 10.04 -3.55
CA ASN A 678 1.20 9.13 -4.48
C ASN A 678 2.19 8.56 -5.51
N LYS A 679 3.08 9.41 -6.02
CA LYS A 679 4.15 8.98 -6.92
C LYS A 679 5.07 7.95 -6.27
N GLY A 680 5.52 8.19 -5.04
CA GLY A 680 6.33 7.22 -4.29
C GLY A 680 5.63 5.88 -4.06
N ILE A 681 4.32 5.88 -3.83
CA ILE A 681 3.50 4.66 -3.69
C ILE A 681 3.41 3.90 -5.01
N LEU A 682 3.24 4.60 -6.14
CA LEU A 682 3.23 3.98 -7.47
C LEU A 682 4.59 3.37 -7.83
N ASP A 683 5.69 4.02 -7.44
CA ASP A 683 7.04 3.47 -7.59
C ASP A 683 7.21 2.20 -6.75
N LEU A 684 6.74 2.18 -5.50
CA LEU A 684 6.73 1.00 -4.63
C LEU A 684 5.93 -0.15 -5.25
N ARG A 685 4.70 0.13 -5.75
CA ARG A 685 3.87 -0.86 -6.43
C ARG A 685 4.60 -1.45 -7.63
N THR A 686 5.23 -0.61 -8.45
CA THR A 686 5.99 -1.03 -9.62
C THR A 686 7.17 -1.93 -9.22
N GLY A 687 7.87 -1.58 -8.14
CA GLY A 687 8.93 -2.41 -7.57
C GLY A 687 8.40 -3.77 -7.08
N ALA A 688 7.27 -3.79 -6.39
CA ALA A 688 6.64 -5.02 -5.90
C ALA A 688 6.19 -5.94 -7.06
N LEU A 689 5.61 -5.39 -8.13
CA LEU A 689 5.22 -6.16 -9.31
C LEU A 689 6.43 -6.78 -10.03
N LYS A 690 7.53 -6.04 -10.20
CA LYS A 690 8.78 -6.59 -10.75
C LYS A 690 9.36 -7.70 -9.87
N LEU A 691 9.33 -7.50 -8.55
CA LEU A 691 9.78 -8.52 -7.60
C LEU A 691 8.89 -9.76 -7.66
N LYS A 692 7.58 -9.57 -7.90
CA LYS A 692 6.63 -10.67 -8.08
C LYS A 692 6.93 -11.46 -9.35
N GLU A 693 7.15 -10.80 -10.48
CA GLU A 693 7.54 -11.49 -11.74
C GLU A 693 8.81 -12.33 -11.55
N GLY A 694 9.82 -11.78 -10.86
CA GLY A 694 11.03 -12.52 -10.52
C GLY A 694 10.78 -13.71 -9.59
N SER A 695 9.91 -13.54 -8.59
CA SER A 695 9.52 -14.61 -7.67
C SER A 695 8.69 -15.69 -8.35
N ASP A 696 7.79 -15.33 -9.26
CA ASP A 696 7.00 -16.26 -10.08
C ASP A 696 7.93 -17.12 -10.95
N THR A 697 8.89 -16.47 -11.62
CA THR A 697 9.93 -17.15 -12.42
C THR A 697 10.78 -18.10 -11.57
N TYR A 698 11.18 -17.66 -10.37
CA TYR A 698 11.94 -18.50 -9.44
C TYR A 698 11.12 -19.72 -9.01
N ASN A 699 9.85 -19.55 -8.64
CA ASN A 699 8.97 -20.65 -8.24
C ASN A 699 8.80 -21.67 -9.37
N GLU A 700 8.56 -21.22 -10.60
CA GLU A 700 8.42 -22.11 -11.76
C GLU A 700 9.69 -22.95 -11.98
N LYS A 701 10.87 -22.31 -11.98
CA LYS A 701 12.15 -23.01 -12.14
C LYS A 701 12.47 -23.92 -10.95
N TYR A 702 12.02 -23.54 -9.76
CA TYR A 702 12.18 -24.35 -8.57
C TYR A 702 11.32 -25.62 -8.60
N GLU A 703 10.11 -25.55 -9.15
CA GLU A 703 9.28 -26.75 -9.33
C GLU A 703 9.90 -27.77 -10.28
N GLU A 704 10.55 -27.31 -11.36
CA GLU A 704 11.34 -28.17 -12.25
C GLU A 704 12.49 -28.85 -11.48
N PHE A 705 13.22 -28.10 -10.65
CA PHE A 705 14.32 -28.61 -9.84
C PHE A 705 13.85 -29.61 -8.76
N ASP A 706 12.82 -29.27 -7.97
CA ASP A 706 12.26 -30.14 -6.93
C ASP A 706 11.75 -31.46 -7.52
N SER A 707 11.05 -31.37 -8.66
CA SER A 707 10.56 -32.55 -9.39
C SER A 707 11.72 -33.42 -9.90
N GLY A 708 12.77 -32.80 -10.44
CA GLY A 708 13.97 -33.50 -10.88
C GLY A 708 14.71 -34.18 -9.73
N LEU A 709 14.81 -33.53 -8.58
CA LEU A 709 15.45 -34.06 -7.39
C LEU A 709 14.67 -35.26 -6.81
N ARG A 710 13.35 -35.15 -6.73
CA ARG A 710 12.47 -36.27 -6.30
C ARG A 710 12.63 -37.46 -7.23
N ARG A 711 12.64 -37.23 -8.55
CA ARG A 711 12.87 -38.28 -9.54
C ARG A 711 14.26 -38.90 -9.40
N TYR A 712 15.30 -38.10 -9.17
CA TYR A 712 16.65 -38.61 -8.95
C TYR A 712 16.73 -39.51 -7.70
N LYS A 713 16.03 -39.14 -6.62
CA LYS A 713 15.93 -40.00 -5.43
C LYS A 713 15.17 -41.28 -5.76
N GLU A 714 13.95 -41.18 -6.26
CA GLU A 714 13.05 -42.33 -6.48
C GLU A 714 13.57 -43.28 -7.57
N GLU A 715 13.98 -42.75 -8.71
CA GLU A 715 14.41 -43.57 -9.86
C GLU A 715 15.90 -43.89 -9.85
N GLY A 716 16.72 -43.09 -9.17
CA GLY A 716 18.17 -43.28 -9.09
C GLY A 716 18.56 -44.02 -7.83
N ILE A 717 18.42 -43.37 -6.68
CA ILE A 717 18.97 -43.84 -5.40
C ILE A 717 18.13 -45.00 -4.83
N ASP A 718 16.81 -44.85 -4.76
CA ASP A 718 15.94 -45.86 -4.15
C ASP A 718 15.94 -47.17 -4.97
N LYS A 719 15.92 -47.08 -6.31
CA LYS A 719 16.10 -48.26 -7.19
C LYS A 719 17.49 -48.89 -7.07
N LEU A 720 18.53 -48.10 -6.83
CA LEU A 720 19.88 -48.63 -6.62
C LEU A 720 19.93 -49.39 -5.28
N ALA A 721 19.33 -48.83 -4.22
CA ALA A 721 19.21 -49.46 -2.90
C ALA A 721 18.42 -50.78 -2.96
N GLU A 722 17.35 -50.83 -3.75
CA GLU A 722 16.59 -52.06 -3.98
C GLU A 722 17.47 -53.15 -4.61
N LYS A 723 18.21 -52.83 -5.68
CA LYS A 723 19.09 -53.80 -6.36
C LYS A 723 20.28 -54.28 -5.53
N THR A 724 20.78 -53.47 -4.60
CA THR A 724 21.82 -53.93 -3.67
C THR A 724 21.29 -54.91 -2.62
N GLY A 725 19.98 -54.91 -2.34
CA GLY A 725 19.34 -55.92 -1.51
C GLY A 725 19.49 -57.34 -2.09
N ASP A 726 19.35 -57.50 -3.41
CA ASP A 726 19.55 -58.79 -4.07
C ASP A 726 21.00 -59.30 -3.94
N ILE A 727 21.97 -58.38 -3.95
CA ILE A 727 23.40 -58.70 -3.81
C ILE A 727 23.70 -59.22 -2.40
N LYS A 728 23.04 -58.67 -1.37
CA LYS A 728 23.16 -59.14 0.01
C LYS A 728 22.71 -60.58 0.14
N GLU A 729 21.55 -60.94 -0.40
CA GLU A 729 21.03 -62.31 -0.30
C GLU A 729 21.95 -63.33 -1.02
N ILE A 730 22.54 -62.93 -2.15
CA ILE A 730 23.57 -63.72 -2.85
C ILE A 730 24.82 -63.90 -1.97
N GLY A 731 25.29 -62.82 -1.34
CA GLY A 731 26.43 -62.84 -0.42
C GLY A 731 26.21 -63.80 0.75
N GLU A 732 25.05 -63.75 1.39
CA GLU A 732 24.68 -64.65 2.50
C GLU A 732 24.67 -66.13 2.07
N ILE A 733 24.18 -66.44 0.87
CA ILE A 733 24.15 -67.81 0.34
C ILE A 733 25.56 -68.31 0.05
N LEU A 734 26.42 -67.47 -0.54
CA LEU A 734 27.82 -67.82 -0.79
C LEU A 734 28.57 -68.11 0.52
N ASP A 735 28.31 -67.32 1.55
CA ASP A 735 28.87 -67.51 2.90
C ASP A 735 28.43 -68.84 3.51
N GLN A 736 27.14 -69.18 3.37
CA GLN A 736 26.58 -70.44 3.83
C GLN A 736 27.12 -71.64 3.04
N MET A 737 27.22 -71.52 1.72
CA MET A 737 27.84 -72.51 0.84
C MET A 737 29.28 -72.78 1.25
N SER A 738 30.06 -71.74 1.55
CA SER A 738 31.45 -71.88 2.00
C SER A 738 31.54 -72.58 3.35
N LYS A 739 30.67 -72.22 4.31
CA LYS A 739 30.57 -72.91 5.61
C LYS A 739 30.25 -74.40 5.43
N LEU A 740 29.31 -74.74 4.54
CA LEU A 740 28.96 -76.12 4.23
C LEU A 740 30.09 -76.86 3.52
N ALA A 741 30.79 -76.22 2.59
CA ALA A 741 31.96 -76.81 1.92
C ALA A 741 33.05 -77.18 2.94
N LYS A 742 33.35 -76.27 3.89
CA LYS A 742 34.30 -76.54 4.99
C LYS A 742 33.82 -77.65 5.92
N LYS A 743 32.53 -77.67 6.26
CA LYS A 743 31.95 -78.73 7.11
C LYS A 743 32.03 -80.12 6.47
N ASN A 744 32.00 -80.18 5.13
CA ASN A 744 32.05 -81.42 4.36
C ASN A 744 33.35 -81.54 3.55
N ASN A 745 34.45 -81.06 4.11
CA ASN A 745 35.76 -81.01 3.46
C ASN A 745 36.57 -82.31 3.57
N SER A 746 36.01 -83.33 4.22
CA SER A 746 36.68 -84.58 4.53
C SER A 746 35.70 -85.76 4.59
N ILE A 747 36.14 -86.91 4.10
CA ILE A 747 35.46 -88.19 4.29
C ILE A 747 36.05 -88.93 5.48
N SER A 748 37.37 -88.90 5.72
CA SER A 748 37.97 -89.63 6.85
C SER A 748 37.82 -88.93 8.22
N GLY A 749 37.49 -87.64 8.21
CA GLY A 749 37.46 -86.77 9.39
C GLY A 749 38.39 -85.57 9.24
N SER A 750 38.02 -84.43 9.84
CA SER A 750 38.87 -83.23 9.89
C SER A 750 38.82 -82.64 11.30
N THR A 751 39.81 -81.83 11.62
CA THR A 751 39.85 -80.92 12.76
C THR A 751 39.98 -79.47 12.27
N ASP A 752 39.72 -78.50 13.14
CA ASP A 752 39.74 -77.07 12.78
C ASP A 752 41.16 -76.51 12.60
N ASP A 753 42.17 -77.18 13.17
CA ASP A 753 43.59 -76.84 13.09
C ASP A 753 44.29 -77.36 11.83
N ILE A 754 43.61 -78.20 11.04
CA ILE A 754 44.11 -78.74 9.78
C ILE A 754 43.24 -78.23 8.62
N GLU A 755 43.88 -77.61 7.62
CA GLU A 755 43.19 -77.21 6.41
C GLU A 755 42.98 -78.44 5.52
N THR A 756 41.81 -79.07 5.71
CA THR A 756 41.47 -80.31 5.00
C THR A 756 40.74 -80.02 3.69
N ARG A 757 41.16 -80.72 2.64
CA ARG A 757 40.59 -80.70 1.31
C ARG A 757 40.36 -82.13 0.87
N SER A 758 39.18 -82.43 0.32
CA SER A 758 38.85 -83.76 -0.16
C SER A 758 38.33 -83.75 -1.58
N ARG A 759 38.76 -84.74 -2.35
CA ARG A 759 38.24 -85.07 -3.67
C ARG A 759 37.92 -86.55 -3.75
N ILE A 760 36.94 -86.88 -4.57
CA ILE A 760 36.52 -88.25 -4.83
C ILE A 760 36.78 -88.50 -6.30
N ILE A 761 37.48 -89.59 -6.61
CA ILE A 761 37.73 -90.05 -7.95
C ILE A 761 36.96 -91.34 -8.13
N GLU A 762 35.84 -91.27 -8.84
CA GLU A 762 35.06 -92.44 -9.20
C GLU A 762 35.49 -92.98 -10.56
N LYS A 763 35.54 -94.30 -10.63
CA LYS A 763 35.66 -95.05 -11.85
C LYS A 763 34.41 -95.91 -12.00
N ILE A 764 33.61 -95.65 -13.03
CA ILE A 764 32.27 -96.23 -13.19
C ILE A 764 32.22 -97.14 -14.42
N ARG A 765 31.63 -98.31 -14.23
CA ARG A 765 31.40 -99.38 -15.22
C ARG A 765 30.01 -99.98 -15.04
#